data_AF-L7F661-F1
#
_entry.id   AF-L7F661-F1
#
_cell.length_a   1.000
_cell.length_b   1.000
_cell.length_c   1.000
_cell.angle_alpha   90.00
_cell.angle_beta   90.00
_cell.angle_gamma   90.00
#
_symmetry.space_group_name_H-M   'P 1'
#
loop_
_entity.id
_entity.type
_entity.pdbx_description
1 polymer ?
#
loop_
_entity_poly.entity_id
_entity_poly.type
_entity_poly.pdbx_seq_one_letter_code
_entity_poly.pdbx_strand_id
1 'polypeptide(L)'
;MFRASRAVLGTAVAIALAWTPAAAAPDRGHQGPDEPRTVRVSTAAADGQADGPSSGASISADGRQVAFTSTAPSLGCERLSPCLFLKDLTGGGLTRIDLGSGHTYDAPLSSADGSRVAFSAGTRLQSPYLYDSATGRSERLWPEDPPGSAELGRAQSISPDGTHVAYTVGGRNGGQTARLLYVRDTETGTEELISTAEEGDKSKASVSGDGNRVAYSVQGDVEGDDPNHVFVKDRATGRRIHVDADLGVAHLIRITADGRRVLLNANTGVYVHDLSTGTSRRVADGTASSATADGRYAVVTGTDGVRVRDLRTGLRGATLSWTATVMGDSLAAKGRVVAFSSTESHLVPGDTNRQSDVFAFSGGLGKNPAPMPSVTERLGGPAGASHDPEMDERKLVTFTSEGDVFINAPLRVVQVNSDTEKPSSESTPCSNGRMVGYLVRSAADGAPEVHVRYRSVGQVTTLDSYQGIRFAWMGRPRISPTCQGVTYAATLPATDADPDPQPRVYRFKLDGGTTDVVSAPSGGPAGNPSIDYDGRYIAFEQGGDVYVRDLDTGDLSKVAVGASAPSLSGRTIAFQQGRYVCVRDLDTGTTTARVRGAQPSLSRHGTEFAYTSGSSVYLLEIATGKRQLVSVDRWGGRNDLPAGHPSVNADGTVVAFESASPDLVEGDTNGVTDIFLRTVR
;
A
#
# COMPACT_ATOMS: atom_id res chain seq x y z
N MET A 1 -16.90 65.41 42.34
CA MET A 1 -17.66 65.87 43.51
C MET A 1 -18.13 64.65 44.28
N PHE A 2 -17.81 64.59 45.57
CA PHE A 2 -18.10 63.48 46.48
C PHE A 2 -19.61 63.30 46.70
N ARG A 3 -20.06 62.05 46.83
CA ARG A 3 -20.77 61.61 48.05
C ARG A 3 -20.80 60.09 48.17
N ALA A 4 -20.63 59.67 49.41
CA ALA A 4 -20.26 58.33 49.83
C ALA A 4 -21.40 57.61 50.57
N SER A 5 -21.31 56.28 50.54
CA SER A 5 -21.58 55.34 51.64
C SER A 5 -23.00 55.06 52.13
N ARG A 6 -23.37 53.76 52.05
CA ARG A 6 -23.74 52.81 53.15
C ARG A 6 -24.46 51.59 52.53
N ALA A 7 -23.85 50.39 52.45
CA ALA A 7 -23.85 49.28 53.43
C ALA A 7 -25.28 48.89 53.88
N VAL A 8 -25.82 47.67 53.67
CA VAL A 8 -25.53 46.37 54.33
C VAL A 8 -26.32 45.29 53.52
N LEU A 9 -25.70 44.26 52.92
CA LEU A 9 -25.34 42.91 53.43
C LEU A 9 -26.50 41.87 53.44
N GLY A 10 -26.34 40.81 52.65
CA GLY A 10 -27.23 39.64 52.59
C GLY A 10 -26.57 38.46 51.86
N THR A 11 -25.66 37.78 52.57
CA THR A 11 -25.21 36.37 52.42
C THR A 11 -25.17 35.73 51.02
N ALA A 12 -23.95 35.55 50.48
CA ALA A 12 -23.65 34.57 49.44
C ALA A 12 -22.92 33.36 50.05
N VAL A 13 -23.47 32.18 49.79
CA VAL A 13 -22.87 30.87 50.08
C VAL A 13 -21.61 30.70 49.23
N ALA A 14 -20.47 30.45 49.86
CA ALA A 14 -19.22 30.12 49.17
C ALA A 14 -19.23 28.64 48.77
N ILE A 15 -19.41 28.36 47.47
CA ILE A 15 -19.03 27.10 46.87
C ILE A 15 -17.63 27.29 46.31
N ALA A 16 -16.64 26.62 46.93
CA ALA A 16 -15.29 26.57 46.41
C ALA A 16 -15.28 25.71 45.13
N LEU A 17 -15.27 26.36 43.97
CA LEU A 17 -14.93 25.72 42.70
C LEU A 17 -13.41 25.67 42.60
N ALA A 18 -12.85 24.48 42.80
CA ALA A 18 -11.46 24.19 42.46
C ALA A 18 -11.27 24.41 40.95
N TRP A 19 -10.45 25.39 40.59
CA TRP A 19 -10.01 25.59 39.21
C TRP A 19 -8.99 24.50 38.88
N THR A 20 -9.41 23.47 38.15
CA THR A 20 -8.50 22.71 37.30
C THR A 20 -8.28 23.53 36.04
N PRO A 21 -7.03 23.84 35.63
CA PRO A 21 -6.81 24.41 34.32
C PRO A 21 -7.25 23.34 33.32
N ALA A 22 -8.29 23.64 32.55
CA ALA A 22 -8.65 22.84 31.40
C ALA A 22 -7.40 22.75 30.52
N ALA A 23 -6.88 21.53 30.33
CA ALA A 23 -5.88 21.28 29.32
C ALA A 23 -6.46 21.80 28.01
N ALA A 24 -5.81 22.80 27.42
CA ALA A 24 -6.12 23.24 26.08
C ALA A 24 -6.08 21.98 25.20
N ALA A 25 -7.21 21.67 24.55
CA ALA A 25 -7.23 20.65 23.51
C ALA A 25 -6.09 20.97 22.54
N PRO A 26 -5.33 19.96 22.07
CA PRO A 26 -4.30 20.21 21.08
C PRO A 26 -4.97 20.92 19.90
N ASP A 27 -4.40 22.06 19.53
CA ASP A 27 -4.80 22.84 18.38
C ASP A 27 -4.76 21.89 17.18
N ARG A 28 -5.93 21.41 16.75
CA ARG A 28 -6.07 20.69 15.47
C ARG A 28 -5.89 21.74 14.40
N GLY A 29 -4.62 22.09 14.17
CA GLY A 29 -4.21 22.98 13.09
C GLY A 29 -4.96 22.57 11.85
N HIS A 30 -5.80 23.47 11.35
CA HIS A 30 -6.53 23.28 10.11
C HIS A 30 -5.51 23.28 8.96
N GLN A 31 -4.91 22.11 8.74
CA GLN A 31 -4.16 21.81 7.52
C GLN A 31 -5.14 21.80 6.35
N GLY A 32 -4.83 22.56 5.31
CA GLY A 32 -5.72 22.77 4.17
C GLY A 32 -5.98 21.47 3.38
N PRO A 33 -7.08 21.40 2.61
CA PRO A 33 -7.50 20.21 1.84
C PRO A 33 -6.54 19.76 0.72
N ASP A 34 -5.41 20.45 0.53
CA ASP A 34 -4.44 20.18 -0.53
C ASP A 34 -3.21 19.37 -0.02
N GLU A 35 -3.01 19.24 1.30
CA GLU A 35 -1.95 18.40 1.88
C GLU A 35 -2.31 16.90 1.73
N PRO A 36 -1.41 16.06 1.15
CA PRO A 36 -1.66 14.64 0.99
C PRO A 36 -1.88 13.95 2.33
N ARG A 37 -3.00 13.23 2.48
CA ARG A 37 -3.32 12.47 3.70
C ARG A 37 -4.18 11.25 3.40
N THR A 38 -4.03 10.20 4.19
CA THR A 38 -4.85 9.00 4.12
C THR A 38 -5.54 8.79 5.46
N VAL A 39 -6.84 8.51 5.44
CA VAL A 39 -7.61 8.13 6.63
C VAL A 39 -8.29 6.79 6.41
N ARG A 40 -8.35 5.96 7.45
CA ARG A 40 -9.13 4.72 7.43
C ARG A 40 -10.60 5.06 7.64
N VAL A 41 -11.45 4.58 6.74
CA VAL A 41 -12.91 4.72 6.79
C VAL A 41 -13.56 3.58 7.55
N SER A 42 -13.03 2.35 7.40
CA SER A 42 -13.50 1.13 8.09
C SER A 42 -13.09 1.14 9.57
N THR A 43 -13.59 2.12 10.31
CA THR A 43 -13.39 2.27 11.76
C THR A 43 -14.71 2.36 12.52
N ALA A 44 -14.73 1.80 13.72
CA ALA A 44 -15.82 2.02 14.68
C ALA A 44 -15.85 3.48 15.18
N ALA A 45 -16.88 3.86 15.95
CA ALA A 45 -17.01 5.22 16.50
C ALA A 45 -15.90 5.62 17.51
N ALA A 46 -15.09 4.66 17.97
CA ALA A 46 -13.91 4.88 18.82
C ALA A 46 -12.59 4.77 18.04
N ASP A 47 -12.62 4.96 16.71
CA ASP A 47 -11.48 4.88 15.78
C ASP A 47 -10.73 3.53 15.73
N GLY A 48 -11.29 2.50 16.37
CA GLY A 48 -10.78 1.13 16.28
C GLY A 48 -10.90 0.57 14.86
N GLN A 49 -9.81 -0.03 14.39
CA GLN A 49 -9.73 -0.75 13.11
C GLN A 49 -10.76 -1.89 13.07
N ALA A 50 -11.40 -2.07 11.92
CA ALA A 50 -12.22 -3.25 11.64
C ALA A 50 -11.38 -4.55 11.70
N ASP A 51 -11.91 -5.61 12.32
CA ASP A 51 -11.26 -6.91 12.46
C ASP A 51 -11.58 -7.90 11.31
N GLY A 52 -12.21 -7.42 10.24
CA GLY A 52 -12.53 -8.18 9.05
C GLY A 52 -12.57 -7.33 7.79
N PRO A 53 -12.61 -7.96 6.60
CA PRO A 53 -12.44 -7.24 5.34
C PRO A 53 -13.60 -6.30 5.03
N SER A 54 -13.25 -5.12 4.54
CA SER A 54 -14.13 -4.03 4.12
C SER A 54 -13.79 -3.60 2.69
N SER A 55 -14.81 -3.27 1.89
CA SER A 55 -14.65 -3.00 0.45
C SER A 55 -15.81 -2.16 -0.14
N GLY A 56 -15.77 -1.92 -1.46
CA GLY A 56 -16.91 -1.39 -2.20
C GLY A 56 -17.25 0.08 -1.90
N ALA A 57 -16.25 0.93 -1.67
CA ALA A 57 -16.49 2.28 -1.17
C ALA A 57 -17.08 3.24 -2.22
N SER A 58 -18.13 3.98 -1.86
CA SER A 58 -18.64 5.15 -2.58
C SER A 58 -18.59 6.39 -1.69
N ILE A 59 -18.42 7.58 -2.27
CA ILE A 59 -18.21 8.82 -1.51
C ILE A 59 -19.09 9.98 -2.01
N SER A 60 -19.60 10.79 -1.08
CA SER A 60 -20.32 12.04 -1.39
C SER A 60 -19.40 13.04 -2.10
N ALA A 61 -19.96 13.93 -2.91
CA ALA A 61 -19.18 14.85 -3.77
C ALA A 61 -18.35 15.87 -2.98
N ASP A 62 -18.73 16.17 -1.74
CA ASP A 62 -17.95 17.00 -0.80
C ASP A 62 -16.82 16.23 -0.10
N GLY A 63 -16.80 14.89 -0.22
CA GLY A 63 -15.82 14.02 0.42
C GLY A 63 -16.14 13.69 1.89
N ARG A 64 -17.35 13.99 2.37
CA ARG A 64 -17.71 13.86 3.79
C ARG A 64 -18.23 12.47 4.16
N GLN A 65 -19.10 11.88 3.35
CA GLN A 65 -19.76 10.62 3.66
C GLN A 65 -19.25 9.50 2.76
N VAL A 66 -18.89 8.36 3.36
CA VAL A 66 -18.45 7.17 2.63
C VAL A 66 -19.36 5.99 2.95
N ALA A 67 -20.00 5.42 1.93
CA ALA A 67 -20.73 4.16 2.08
C ALA A 67 -19.82 2.99 1.68
N PHE A 68 -19.88 1.88 2.43
CA PHE A 68 -19.01 0.72 2.19
C PHE A 68 -19.60 -0.56 2.77
N THR A 69 -19.13 -1.71 2.27
CA THR A 69 -19.48 -3.02 2.82
C THR A 69 -18.38 -3.57 3.71
N SER A 70 -18.73 -4.38 4.71
CA SER A 70 -17.76 -5.01 5.60
C SER A 70 -18.26 -6.36 6.12
N THR A 71 -17.34 -7.29 6.37
CA THR A 71 -17.65 -8.55 7.08
C THR A 71 -17.06 -8.57 8.51
N ALA A 72 -16.60 -7.42 9.01
CA ALA A 72 -15.96 -7.28 10.31
C ALA A 72 -16.92 -7.49 11.50
N PRO A 73 -16.71 -8.52 12.34
CA PRO A 73 -17.51 -8.71 13.55
C PRO A 73 -17.44 -7.52 14.52
N SER A 74 -16.30 -6.83 14.61
CA SER A 74 -16.12 -5.61 15.42
C SER A 74 -17.03 -4.45 15.01
N LEU A 75 -17.52 -4.42 13.76
CA LEU A 75 -18.50 -3.44 13.29
C LEU A 75 -19.96 -3.91 13.52
N GLY A 76 -20.15 -5.07 14.17
CA GLY A 76 -21.45 -5.66 14.42
C GLY A 76 -21.98 -6.53 13.26
N CYS A 77 -21.11 -7.02 12.37
CA CYS A 77 -21.52 -7.90 11.29
C CYS A 77 -21.70 -9.34 11.74
N GLU A 78 -22.75 -9.99 11.20
CA GLU A 78 -22.98 -11.41 11.41
C GLU A 78 -21.91 -12.24 10.70
N ARG A 79 -21.55 -13.37 11.29
CA ARG A 79 -20.54 -14.26 10.73
C ARG A 79 -20.96 -14.71 9.31
N LEU A 80 -20.07 -14.52 8.33
CA LEU A 80 -20.27 -14.83 6.91
C LEU A 80 -21.33 -13.99 6.17
N SER A 81 -21.88 -12.94 6.78
CA SER A 81 -22.83 -12.02 6.12
C SER A 81 -22.29 -10.59 6.14
N PRO A 82 -22.06 -9.96 4.98
CA PRO A 82 -21.58 -8.58 4.95
C PRO A 82 -22.64 -7.62 5.47
N CYS A 83 -22.21 -6.53 6.12
CA CYS A 83 -23.02 -5.36 6.39
C CYS A 83 -22.80 -4.28 5.33
N LEU A 84 -23.72 -3.33 5.28
CA LEU A 84 -23.59 -2.06 4.59
C LEU A 84 -23.58 -0.91 5.60
N PHE A 85 -22.63 0.01 5.46
CA PHE A 85 -22.45 1.15 6.36
C PHE A 85 -22.36 2.48 5.61
N LEU A 86 -22.69 3.56 6.32
CA LEU A 86 -22.44 4.95 5.95
C LEU A 86 -21.60 5.61 7.06
N LYS A 87 -20.39 6.07 6.72
CA LYS A 87 -19.45 6.74 7.63
C LYS A 87 -19.42 8.24 7.36
N ASP A 88 -19.58 9.07 8.40
CA ASP A 88 -19.30 10.51 8.36
C ASP A 88 -17.84 10.76 8.76
N LEU A 89 -17.02 11.24 7.82
CA LEU A 89 -15.60 11.52 8.03
C LEU A 89 -15.34 12.79 8.86
N THR A 90 -16.34 13.65 9.08
CA THR A 90 -16.19 14.86 9.92
C THR A 90 -16.44 14.55 11.39
N GLY A 91 -17.50 13.78 11.68
CA GLY A 91 -17.92 13.44 13.03
C GLY A 91 -17.50 12.06 13.52
N GLY A 92 -16.98 11.19 12.64
CA GLY A 92 -16.65 9.80 12.94
C GLY A 92 -17.86 8.86 13.06
N GLY A 93 -19.08 9.38 12.89
CA GLY A 93 -20.34 8.64 13.02
C GLY A 93 -20.45 7.51 12.01
N LEU A 94 -20.91 6.34 12.46
CA LEU A 94 -21.11 5.14 11.64
C LEU A 94 -22.58 4.70 11.73
N THR A 95 -23.28 4.73 10.61
CA THR A 95 -24.68 4.29 10.49
C THR A 95 -24.73 2.98 9.72
N ARG A 96 -25.40 1.96 10.26
CA ARG A 96 -25.66 0.70 9.56
C ARG A 96 -26.93 0.83 8.71
N ILE A 97 -26.85 0.46 7.44
CA ILE A 97 -28.01 0.32 6.55
C ILE A 97 -28.41 -1.15 6.60
N ASP A 98 -29.52 -1.47 7.26
CA ASP A 98 -29.91 -2.84 7.58
C ASP A 98 -31.23 -3.25 6.92
N LEU A 99 -31.20 -4.38 6.22
CA LEU A 99 -32.40 -5.07 5.70
C LEU A 99 -32.75 -6.32 6.52
N GLY A 100 -32.01 -6.60 7.60
CA GLY A 100 -32.15 -7.79 8.44
C GLY A 100 -31.17 -8.91 8.08
N SER A 101 -31.19 -9.99 8.88
CA SER A 101 -30.23 -11.10 8.84
C SER A 101 -30.19 -11.82 7.49
N GLY A 102 -29.00 -12.29 7.09
CA GLY A 102 -28.78 -13.13 5.91
C GLY A 102 -28.74 -12.39 4.56
N HIS A 103 -28.87 -11.07 4.53
CA HIS A 103 -28.69 -10.29 3.31
C HIS A 103 -27.20 -10.18 2.96
N THR A 104 -26.92 -10.29 1.66
CA THR A 104 -25.64 -9.89 1.07
C THR A 104 -25.81 -8.54 0.39
N TYR A 105 -24.75 -7.74 0.32
CA TYR A 105 -24.76 -6.38 -0.24
C TYR A 105 -23.66 -6.24 -1.31
N ASP A 106 -24.00 -5.63 -2.45
CA ASP A 106 -23.03 -5.20 -3.47
C ASP A 106 -22.45 -3.82 -3.10
N ALA A 107 -21.53 -3.31 -3.94
CA ALA A 107 -20.98 -1.97 -3.79
C ALA A 107 -22.09 -0.89 -3.81
N PRO A 108 -22.20 -0.04 -2.79
CA PRO A 108 -23.12 1.09 -2.76
C PRO A 108 -22.77 2.19 -3.79
N LEU A 109 -23.77 3.05 -4.05
CA LEU A 109 -23.71 4.22 -4.92
C LEU A 109 -24.34 5.39 -4.18
N SER A 110 -23.62 6.51 -4.02
CA SER A 110 -24.04 7.64 -3.18
C SER A 110 -24.50 8.84 -4.01
N SER A 111 -25.54 9.55 -3.55
CA SER A 111 -25.84 10.90 -4.04
C SER A 111 -24.71 11.87 -3.70
N ALA A 112 -24.65 13.02 -4.39
CA ALA A 112 -23.58 14.00 -4.22
C ALA A 112 -23.54 14.63 -2.81
N ASP A 113 -24.68 14.74 -2.14
CA ASP A 113 -24.79 15.19 -0.75
C ASP A 113 -24.65 14.05 0.28
N GLY A 114 -24.56 12.80 -0.18
CA GLY A 114 -24.54 11.59 0.66
C GLY A 114 -25.88 11.23 1.30
N SER A 115 -26.94 12.02 1.09
CA SER A 115 -28.21 11.83 1.78
C SER A 115 -28.97 10.57 1.33
N ARG A 116 -28.66 10.04 0.14
CA ARG A 116 -29.23 8.82 -0.41
C ARG A 116 -28.16 7.84 -0.88
N VAL A 117 -28.40 6.55 -0.65
CA VAL A 117 -27.50 5.47 -1.06
C VAL A 117 -28.29 4.41 -1.82
N ALA A 118 -28.00 4.24 -3.11
CA ALA A 118 -28.52 3.13 -3.90
C ALA A 118 -27.59 1.91 -3.76
N PHE A 119 -28.15 0.71 -3.64
CA PHE A 119 -27.38 -0.52 -3.46
C PHE A 119 -28.18 -1.73 -3.95
N SER A 120 -27.53 -2.89 -4.05
CA SER A 120 -28.22 -4.14 -4.36
C SER A 120 -28.03 -5.12 -3.22
N ALA A 121 -29.12 -5.77 -2.79
CA ALA A 121 -29.07 -6.69 -1.67
C ALA A 121 -30.05 -7.86 -1.80
N GLY A 122 -29.75 -8.97 -1.13
CA GLY A 122 -30.65 -10.13 -1.10
C GLY A 122 -30.11 -11.32 -0.33
N THR A 123 -31.00 -12.22 0.10
CA THR A 123 -30.69 -13.46 0.83
C THR A 123 -30.38 -14.65 -0.08
N ARG A 124 -30.84 -14.60 -1.34
CA ARG A 124 -30.58 -15.61 -2.37
C ARG A 124 -30.36 -14.99 -3.74
N LEU A 125 -31.23 -14.06 -4.12
CA LEU A 125 -31.16 -13.25 -5.33
C LEU A 125 -31.22 -11.78 -4.93
N GLN A 126 -30.42 -10.96 -5.58
CA GLN A 126 -30.31 -9.53 -5.25
C GLN A 126 -31.47 -8.75 -5.86
N SER A 127 -31.89 -7.69 -5.17
CA SER A 127 -32.77 -6.64 -5.67
C SER A 127 -32.12 -5.28 -5.44
N PRO A 128 -32.40 -4.27 -6.28
CA PRO A 128 -31.96 -2.91 -6.04
C PRO A 128 -32.79 -2.25 -4.93
N TYR A 129 -32.14 -1.41 -4.13
CA TYR A 129 -32.71 -0.65 -3.03
C TYR A 129 -32.19 0.79 -3.05
N LEU A 130 -32.96 1.69 -2.44
CA LEU A 130 -32.56 3.06 -2.12
C LEU A 130 -32.71 3.29 -0.63
N TYR A 131 -31.63 3.66 0.04
CA TYR A 131 -31.64 4.14 1.42
C TYR A 131 -31.75 5.66 1.44
N ASP A 132 -32.61 6.17 2.31
CA ASP A 132 -32.79 7.59 2.61
C ASP A 132 -32.32 7.86 4.04
N SER A 133 -31.25 8.65 4.17
CA SER A 133 -30.62 8.96 5.47
C SER A 133 -31.48 9.87 6.36
N ALA A 134 -32.38 10.67 5.79
CA ALA A 134 -33.25 11.55 6.57
C ALA A 134 -34.32 10.74 7.31
N THR A 135 -34.84 9.70 6.66
CA THR A 135 -35.85 8.80 7.25
C THR A 135 -35.26 7.56 7.91
N GLY A 136 -34.02 7.21 7.57
CA GLY A 136 -33.37 5.97 7.99
C GLY A 136 -33.99 4.71 7.35
N ARG A 137 -34.73 4.84 6.25
CA ARG A 137 -35.46 3.74 5.62
C ARG A 137 -34.84 3.33 4.28
N SER A 138 -34.93 2.04 3.99
CA SER A 138 -34.57 1.47 2.69
C SER A 138 -35.83 1.04 1.94
N GLU A 139 -35.97 1.49 0.70
CA GLU A 139 -37.05 1.13 -0.23
C GLU A 139 -36.51 0.19 -1.31
N ARG A 140 -37.26 -0.87 -1.63
CA ARG A 140 -36.91 -1.77 -2.73
C ARG A 140 -37.34 -1.12 -4.05
N LEU A 141 -36.41 -0.98 -4.99
CA LEU A 141 -36.66 -0.43 -6.32
C LEU A 141 -37.11 -1.55 -7.26
N TRP A 142 -38.37 -1.97 -7.14
CA TRP A 142 -38.91 -3.04 -7.95
C TRP A 142 -40.17 -2.57 -8.68
N PRO A 143 -40.28 -2.82 -10.00
CA PRO A 143 -41.49 -2.48 -10.73
C PRO A 143 -42.73 -3.14 -10.13
N GLU A 144 -43.87 -2.43 -10.12
CA GLU A 144 -45.13 -2.97 -9.60
C GLU A 144 -45.59 -4.22 -10.37
N ASP A 145 -45.43 -4.23 -11.70
CA ASP A 145 -45.73 -5.36 -12.58
C ASP A 145 -44.49 -5.70 -13.43
N PRO A 146 -43.49 -6.39 -12.86
CA PRO A 146 -42.26 -6.71 -13.56
C PRO A 146 -42.56 -7.77 -14.63
N PRO A 147 -42.09 -7.61 -15.87
CA PRO A 147 -42.38 -8.58 -16.93
C PRO A 147 -41.76 -9.96 -16.64
N GLY A 148 -42.61 -11.00 -16.64
CA GLY A 148 -42.21 -12.41 -16.67
C GLY A 148 -41.38 -12.91 -15.47
N SER A 149 -40.40 -13.77 -15.74
CA SER A 149 -39.52 -14.48 -14.78
C SER A 149 -38.40 -13.61 -14.20
N ALA A 150 -38.67 -12.34 -13.93
CA ALA A 150 -37.75 -11.43 -13.28
C ALA A 150 -37.55 -11.83 -11.81
N GLU A 151 -36.35 -12.31 -11.47
CA GLU A 151 -36.05 -12.84 -10.14
C GLU A 151 -34.89 -12.10 -9.44
N LEU A 152 -34.13 -11.28 -10.19
CA LEU A 152 -33.01 -10.51 -9.65
C LEU A 152 -32.89 -9.13 -10.28
N GLY A 153 -32.24 -8.21 -9.58
CA GLY A 153 -31.95 -6.87 -10.08
C GLY A 153 -30.77 -6.21 -9.38
N ARG A 154 -30.27 -5.13 -9.98
CA ARG A 154 -29.08 -4.40 -9.51
C ARG A 154 -29.21 -2.90 -9.74
N ALA A 155 -28.87 -2.12 -8.73
CA ALA A 155 -28.69 -0.68 -8.86
C ALA A 155 -27.44 -0.42 -9.74
N GLN A 156 -27.56 0.48 -10.70
CA GLN A 156 -26.50 0.79 -11.67
C GLN A 156 -25.93 2.20 -11.46
N SER A 157 -26.78 3.18 -11.15
CA SER A 157 -26.38 4.55 -10.81
C SER A 157 -27.48 5.30 -10.06
N ILE A 158 -27.08 6.35 -9.37
CA ILE A 158 -27.95 7.37 -8.77
C ILE A 158 -27.55 8.75 -9.31
N SER A 159 -28.53 9.63 -9.55
CA SER A 159 -28.26 11.01 -9.96
C SER A 159 -27.58 11.79 -8.82
N PRO A 160 -26.80 12.85 -9.11
CA PRO A 160 -26.12 13.62 -8.07
C PRO A 160 -27.03 14.21 -6.99
N ASP A 161 -28.25 14.60 -7.34
CA ASP A 161 -29.27 15.10 -6.40
C ASP A 161 -30.03 13.97 -5.69
N GLY A 162 -29.78 12.71 -6.05
CA GLY A 162 -30.46 11.55 -5.48
C GLY A 162 -31.89 11.32 -5.97
N THR A 163 -32.40 12.13 -6.90
CA THR A 163 -33.80 12.08 -7.33
C THR A 163 -34.10 10.97 -8.34
N HIS A 164 -33.09 10.43 -9.03
CA HIS A 164 -33.24 9.39 -10.05
C HIS A 164 -32.30 8.22 -9.80
N VAL A 165 -32.80 6.99 -9.93
CA VAL A 165 -31.99 5.77 -9.83
C VAL A 165 -32.18 4.91 -11.08
N ALA A 166 -31.08 4.59 -11.76
CA ALA A 166 -31.08 3.58 -12.82
C ALA A 166 -30.76 2.21 -12.25
N TYR A 167 -31.57 1.21 -12.61
CA TYR A 167 -31.40 -0.15 -12.13
C TYR A 167 -31.81 -1.18 -13.18
N THR A 168 -31.22 -2.36 -13.12
CA THR A 168 -31.55 -3.48 -13.99
C THR A 168 -32.40 -4.52 -13.29
N VAL A 169 -33.30 -5.17 -14.02
CA VAL A 169 -34.11 -6.32 -13.55
C VAL A 169 -34.05 -7.43 -14.60
N GLY A 170 -33.98 -8.71 -14.19
CA GLY A 170 -33.93 -9.84 -15.13
C GLY A 170 -34.02 -11.22 -14.47
N GLY A 171 -33.92 -12.27 -15.29
CA GLY A 171 -33.94 -13.67 -14.87
C GLY A 171 -32.56 -14.28 -14.59
N ARG A 172 -32.50 -15.33 -13.76
CA ARG A 172 -31.23 -16.00 -13.40
C ARG A 172 -30.58 -16.80 -14.52
N ASN A 173 -31.37 -17.25 -15.50
CA ASN A 173 -30.97 -18.23 -16.52
C ASN A 173 -30.79 -17.63 -17.92
N GLY A 174 -30.70 -16.30 -18.06
CA GLY A 174 -30.38 -15.64 -19.34
C GLY A 174 -31.39 -15.85 -20.48
N GLY A 175 -32.67 -16.13 -20.17
CA GLY A 175 -33.74 -16.24 -21.18
C GLY A 175 -34.25 -14.88 -21.68
N GLN A 176 -35.47 -14.82 -22.24
CA GLN A 176 -36.15 -13.63 -22.80
C GLN A 176 -36.30 -12.41 -21.87
N THR A 177 -35.70 -12.45 -20.67
CA THR A 177 -35.60 -11.38 -19.66
C THR A 177 -34.14 -10.95 -19.42
N ALA A 178 -33.26 -11.11 -20.41
CA ALA A 178 -31.91 -10.52 -20.41
C ALA A 178 -32.00 -9.01 -20.11
N ARG A 179 -31.16 -8.55 -19.19
CA ARG A 179 -31.46 -7.52 -18.17
C ARG A 179 -32.21 -6.30 -18.72
N LEU A 180 -33.46 -6.09 -18.30
CA LEU A 180 -34.20 -4.85 -18.55
C LEU A 180 -33.56 -3.70 -17.76
N LEU A 181 -33.58 -2.49 -18.33
CA LEU A 181 -33.07 -1.29 -17.68
C LEU A 181 -34.22 -0.32 -17.39
N TYR A 182 -34.35 0.07 -16.13
CA TYR A 182 -35.33 1.03 -15.65
C TYR A 182 -34.66 2.27 -15.06
N VAL A 183 -35.39 3.38 -15.05
CA VAL A 183 -35.12 4.53 -14.18
C VAL A 183 -36.35 4.78 -13.33
N ARG A 184 -36.13 4.99 -12.02
CA ARG A 184 -37.16 5.43 -11.07
C ARG A 184 -36.88 6.84 -10.60
N ASP A 185 -37.91 7.66 -10.66
CA ASP A 185 -37.97 8.94 -9.97
C ASP A 185 -38.35 8.67 -8.51
N THR A 186 -37.50 9.13 -7.59
CA THR A 186 -37.60 8.80 -6.17
C THR A 186 -38.54 9.73 -5.40
N GLU A 187 -38.92 10.86 -5.99
CA GLU A 187 -39.88 11.79 -5.39
C GLU A 187 -41.32 11.38 -5.69
N THR A 188 -41.55 10.95 -6.94
CA THR A 188 -42.87 10.57 -7.45
C THR A 188 -43.12 9.06 -7.38
N GLY A 189 -42.07 8.25 -7.27
CA GLY A 189 -42.14 6.80 -7.37
C GLY A 189 -42.38 6.29 -8.79
N THR A 190 -42.36 7.17 -9.81
CA THR A 190 -42.64 6.80 -11.20
C THR A 190 -41.48 6.02 -11.80
N GLU A 191 -41.82 5.01 -12.61
CA GLU A 191 -40.86 4.09 -13.22
C GLU A 191 -41.01 4.10 -14.73
N GLU A 192 -39.86 4.13 -15.42
CA GLU A 192 -39.80 4.13 -16.87
C GLU A 192 -38.86 3.02 -17.37
N LEU A 193 -39.33 2.23 -18.32
CA LEU A 193 -38.50 1.26 -19.03
C LEU A 193 -37.64 1.97 -20.08
N ILE A 194 -36.32 1.93 -19.88
CA ILE A 194 -35.33 2.60 -20.74
C ILE A 194 -34.87 1.71 -21.89
N SER A 195 -34.65 0.42 -21.62
CA SER A 195 -34.15 -0.53 -22.61
C SER A 195 -34.74 -1.92 -22.38
N THR A 196 -35.30 -2.49 -23.45
CA THR A 196 -36.06 -3.75 -23.47
C THR A 196 -35.14 -4.95 -23.64
N ALA A 197 -35.60 -6.17 -23.33
CA ALA A 197 -34.77 -7.38 -23.32
C ALA A 197 -34.15 -7.70 -24.69
N GLU A 198 -34.85 -7.35 -25.77
CA GLU A 198 -34.42 -7.58 -27.16
C GLU A 198 -33.17 -6.77 -27.54
N GLU A 199 -32.81 -5.73 -26.77
CA GLU A 199 -31.59 -4.97 -27.02
C GLU A 199 -30.32 -5.69 -26.53
N GLY A 200 -30.41 -6.84 -25.84
CA GLY A 200 -29.24 -7.58 -25.31
C GLY A 200 -29.02 -7.35 -23.81
N ASP A 201 -27.83 -7.61 -23.29
CA ASP A 201 -27.57 -7.59 -21.84
C ASP A 201 -27.04 -6.21 -21.36
N LYS A 202 -27.70 -5.60 -20.37
CA LYS A 202 -27.46 -4.20 -19.96
C LYS A 202 -26.56 -4.14 -18.74
N SER A 203 -25.59 -3.22 -18.76
CA SER A 203 -24.70 -2.97 -17.62
C SER A 203 -24.20 -1.53 -17.55
N LYS A 204 -23.65 -1.15 -16.40
CA LYS A 204 -23.00 0.15 -16.13
C LYS A 204 -23.89 1.37 -16.43
N ALA A 205 -25.20 1.22 -16.30
CA ALA A 205 -26.12 2.30 -16.66
C ALA A 205 -25.92 3.52 -15.76
N SER A 206 -25.87 4.71 -16.36
CA SER A 206 -25.59 5.99 -15.74
C SER A 206 -26.67 7.00 -16.09
N VAL A 207 -27.36 7.54 -15.08
CA VAL A 207 -28.41 8.56 -15.23
C VAL A 207 -27.83 9.97 -15.05
N SER A 208 -28.27 10.90 -15.89
CA SER A 208 -27.95 12.34 -15.79
C SER A 208 -28.66 13.00 -14.61
N GLY A 209 -28.22 14.20 -14.22
CA GLY A 209 -28.72 14.88 -13.03
C GLY A 209 -30.19 15.27 -13.11
N ASP A 210 -30.67 15.64 -14.29
CA ASP A 210 -32.09 15.93 -14.53
C ASP A 210 -32.91 14.68 -14.84
N GLY A 211 -32.29 13.50 -14.81
CA GLY A 211 -32.92 12.24 -15.16
C GLY A 211 -33.17 12.04 -16.65
N ASN A 212 -33.08 13.05 -17.53
CA ASN A 212 -33.60 12.99 -18.90
C ASN A 212 -32.77 12.10 -19.83
N ARG A 213 -31.51 11.83 -19.48
CA ARG A 213 -30.62 10.99 -20.28
C ARG A 213 -30.04 9.85 -19.46
N VAL A 214 -30.04 8.68 -20.08
CA VAL A 214 -29.51 7.44 -19.50
C VAL A 214 -28.49 6.86 -20.47
N ALA A 215 -27.24 6.81 -20.07
CA ALA A 215 -26.20 6.07 -20.78
C ALA A 215 -26.15 4.64 -20.28
N TYR A 216 -25.91 3.65 -21.13
CA TYR A 216 -25.81 2.25 -20.72
C TYR A 216 -24.97 1.44 -21.70
N SER A 217 -24.28 0.43 -21.19
CA SER A 217 -23.59 -0.57 -22.01
C SER A 217 -24.54 -1.71 -22.35
N VAL A 218 -24.43 -2.21 -23.57
CA VAL A 218 -25.15 -3.35 -24.11
C VAL A 218 -24.12 -4.39 -24.58
N GLN A 219 -24.25 -5.61 -24.10
CA GLN A 219 -23.51 -6.77 -24.56
C GLN A 219 -24.39 -7.60 -25.50
N GLY A 220 -23.90 -7.90 -26.70
CA GLY A 220 -24.59 -8.76 -27.66
C GLY A 220 -24.66 -10.21 -27.17
N ASP A 221 -25.78 -10.89 -27.42
CA ASP A 221 -25.96 -12.30 -27.08
C ASP A 221 -25.05 -13.18 -27.97
N VAL A 222 -24.50 -14.22 -27.35
CA VAL A 222 -23.42 -15.08 -27.86
C VAL A 222 -23.75 -15.74 -29.21
N GLU A 223 -23.10 -15.27 -30.29
CA GLU A 223 -22.43 -16.07 -31.34
C GLU A 223 -21.67 -15.14 -32.31
N GLY A 224 -20.41 -14.83 -31.97
CA GLY A 224 -19.46 -14.09 -32.81
C GLY A 224 -19.13 -12.70 -32.28
N ASP A 225 -17.98 -12.57 -31.60
CA ASP A 225 -17.13 -11.37 -31.44
C ASP A 225 -17.79 -9.97 -31.33
N ASP A 226 -19.02 -9.87 -30.83
CA ASP A 226 -19.77 -8.60 -30.82
C ASP A 226 -19.30 -7.74 -29.63
N PRO A 227 -18.67 -6.58 -29.89
CA PRO A 227 -18.12 -5.74 -28.83
C PRO A 227 -19.21 -5.18 -27.90
N ASN A 228 -18.85 -4.91 -26.64
CA ASN A 228 -19.70 -4.10 -25.77
C ASN A 228 -19.89 -2.71 -26.40
N HIS A 229 -21.14 -2.33 -26.61
CA HIS A 229 -21.53 -1.05 -27.19
C HIS A 229 -22.16 -0.13 -26.15
N VAL A 230 -21.97 1.17 -26.29
CA VAL A 230 -22.50 2.17 -25.37
C VAL A 230 -23.56 3.01 -26.06
N PHE A 231 -24.71 3.10 -25.41
CA PHE A 231 -25.85 3.85 -25.90
C PHE A 231 -26.25 4.95 -24.92
N VAL A 232 -26.87 6.01 -25.45
CA VAL A 232 -27.58 7.02 -24.66
C VAL A 232 -29.02 7.09 -25.12
N LYS A 233 -29.95 6.91 -24.19
CA LYS A 233 -31.39 7.17 -24.38
C LYS A 233 -31.73 8.55 -23.86
N ASP A 234 -32.34 9.37 -24.71
CA ASP A 234 -32.99 10.62 -24.34
C ASP A 234 -34.47 10.31 -24.07
N ARG A 235 -34.90 10.44 -22.81
CA ARG A 235 -36.24 10.05 -22.34
C ARG A 235 -37.33 11.00 -22.85
N ALA A 236 -37.01 12.29 -22.96
CA ALA A 236 -37.96 13.29 -23.46
C ALA A 236 -38.37 13.04 -24.92
N THR A 237 -37.44 12.57 -25.74
CA THR A 237 -37.66 12.34 -27.18
C THR A 237 -37.79 10.87 -27.56
N GLY A 238 -37.43 9.95 -26.66
CA GLY A 238 -37.26 8.53 -26.96
C GLY A 238 -36.05 8.21 -27.85
N ARG A 239 -35.23 9.20 -28.24
CA ARG A 239 -34.11 9.01 -29.17
C ARG A 239 -32.99 8.20 -28.51
N ARG A 240 -32.47 7.21 -29.22
CA ARG A 240 -31.30 6.41 -28.82
C ARG A 240 -30.10 6.74 -29.71
N ILE A 241 -28.92 6.89 -29.11
CA ILE A 241 -27.67 7.26 -29.77
C ILE A 241 -26.62 6.20 -29.45
N HIS A 242 -25.90 5.69 -30.46
CA HIS A 242 -24.73 4.85 -30.30
C HIS A 242 -23.49 5.74 -30.21
N VAL A 243 -22.78 5.76 -29.07
CA VAL A 243 -21.74 6.78 -28.78
C VAL A 243 -20.31 6.34 -29.08
N ASP A 244 -20.07 5.04 -29.24
CA ASP A 244 -18.76 4.42 -29.46
C ASP A 244 -18.58 3.82 -30.87
N ALA A 245 -19.46 4.17 -31.82
CA ALA A 245 -19.41 3.65 -33.19
C ALA A 245 -18.03 3.78 -33.86
N ASP A 246 -17.29 4.87 -33.56
CA ASP A 246 -15.94 5.13 -34.11
C ASP A 246 -14.79 4.70 -33.19
N LEU A 247 -15.08 4.05 -32.05
CA LEU A 247 -14.10 3.72 -31.00
C LEU A 247 -13.81 2.22 -30.88
N GLY A 248 -14.60 1.35 -31.52
CA GLY A 248 -14.49 -0.11 -31.37
C GLY A 248 -15.06 -0.57 -30.02
N VAL A 249 -14.41 -1.52 -29.35
CA VAL A 249 -14.84 -2.00 -28.03
C VAL A 249 -14.74 -0.86 -27.00
N ALA A 250 -15.88 -0.46 -26.44
CA ALA A 250 -15.93 0.58 -25.42
C ALA A 250 -16.71 0.15 -24.17
N HIS A 251 -16.33 0.73 -23.03
CA HIS A 251 -17.04 0.54 -21.77
C HIS A 251 -17.44 1.88 -21.17
N LEU A 252 -18.70 2.00 -20.78
CA LEU A 252 -19.22 3.18 -20.11
C LEU A 252 -18.53 3.39 -18.76
N ILE A 253 -18.14 4.64 -18.50
CA ILE A 253 -17.76 5.11 -17.16
C ILE A 253 -18.96 5.80 -16.53
N ARG A 254 -19.50 6.84 -17.19
CA ARG A 254 -20.59 7.69 -16.68
C ARG A 254 -21.11 8.67 -17.73
N ILE A 255 -22.37 9.09 -17.63
CA ILE A 255 -22.88 10.33 -18.24
C ILE A 255 -22.74 11.52 -17.28
N THR A 256 -22.33 12.68 -17.77
CA THR A 256 -22.19 13.87 -16.93
C THR A 256 -23.52 14.34 -16.37
N ALA A 257 -23.49 14.98 -15.21
CA ALA A 257 -24.68 15.50 -14.52
C ALA A 257 -25.51 16.44 -15.39
N ASP A 258 -24.85 17.23 -16.24
CA ASP A 258 -25.50 18.13 -17.21
C ASP A 258 -26.11 17.40 -18.42
N GLY A 259 -25.96 16.08 -18.54
CA GLY A 259 -26.46 15.25 -19.63
C GLY A 259 -25.79 15.52 -21.00
N ARG A 260 -24.68 16.26 -21.04
CA ARG A 260 -24.04 16.70 -22.30
C ARG A 260 -22.90 15.82 -22.78
N ARG A 261 -22.24 15.08 -21.89
CA ARG A 261 -21.03 14.32 -22.20
C ARG A 261 -21.09 12.90 -21.64
N VAL A 262 -20.50 11.95 -22.36
CA VAL A 262 -20.33 10.55 -21.93
C VAL A 262 -18.85 10.25 -21.80
N LEU A 263 -18.43 9.70 -20.67
CA LEU A 263 -17.07 9.23 -20.44
C LEU A 263 -17.01 7.73 -20.74
N LEU A 264 -16.02 7.33 -21.54
CA LEU A 264 -15.85 5.97 -22.08
C LEU A 264 -14.41 5.50 -21.91
N ASN A 265 -14.20 4.21 -21.69
CA ASN A 265 -12.91 3.55 -21.90
C ASN A 265 -12.93 2.83 -23.26
N ALA A 266 -11.94 3.08 -24.12
CA ALA A 266 -11.79 2.39 -25.41
C ALA A 266 -10.31 2.34 -25.81
N ASN A 267 -9.84 1.29 -26.50
CA ASN A 267 -8.46 1.18 -27.03
C ASN A 267 -7.35 1.65 -26.06
N THR A 268 -7.39 1.20 -24.79
CA THR A 268 -6.44 1.60 -23.72
C THR A 268 -6.37 3.11 -23.44
N GLY A 269 -7.47 3.84 -23.65
CA GLY A 269 -7.59 5.24 -23.30
C GLY A 269 -8.97 5.61 -22.77
N VAL A 270 -9.02 6.78 -22.14
CA VAL A 270 -10.26 7.42 -21.69
C VAL A 270 -10.71 8.40 -22.76
N TYR A 271 -12.00 8.36 -23.12
CA TYR A 271 -12.63 9.22 -24.12
C TYR A 271 -13.78 10.01 -23.50
N VAL A 272 -14.01 11.20 -24.03
CA VAL A 272 -15.21 12.00 -23.78
C VAL A 272 -15.94 12.14 -25.10
N HIS A 273 -17.17 11.65 -25.16
CA HIS A 273 -18.11 11.88 -26.26
C HIS A 273 -19.01 13.06 -25.93
N ASP A 274 -19.07 14.05 -26.81
CA ASP A 274 -19.93 15.21 -26.68
C ASP A 274 -21.25 14.98 -27.43
N LEU A 275 -22.37 14.94 -26.70
CA LEU A 275 -23.68 14.60 -27.25
C LEU A 275 -24.32 15.72 -28.09
N SER A 276 -23.77 16.94 -28.03
CA SER A 276 -24.24 18.07 -28.85
C SER A 276 -23.60 18.07 -30.23
N THR A 277 -22.34 17.63 -30.32
CA THR A 277 -21.57 17.57 -31.57
C THR A 277 -21.51 16.17 -32.17
N GLY A 278 -21.75 15.13 -31.38
CA GLY A 278 -21.59 13.73 -31.78
C GLY A 278 -20.12 13.29 -31.90
N THR A 279 -19.18 14.04 -31.32
CA THR A 279 -17.74 13.79 -31.49
C THR A 279 -17.11 13.16 -30.24
N SER A 280 -16.22 12.18 -30.46
CA SER A 280 -15.44 11.53 -29.41
C SER A 280 -14.01 12.03 -29.41
N ARG A 281 -13.47 12.38 -28.23
CA ARG A 281 -12.08 12.81 -28.06
C ARG A 281 -11.39 12.02 -26.95
N ARG A 282 -10.20 11.50 -27.24
CA ARG A 282 -9.33 10.89 -26.24
C ARG A 282 -8.81 11.95 -25.27
N VAL A 283 -8.91 11.68 -23.97
CA VAL A 283 -8.56 12.63 -22.89
C VAL A 283 -7.47 12.14 -21.94
N ALA A 284 -7.23 10.83 -21.88
CA ALA A 284 -6.12 10.24 -21.12
C ALA A 284 -5.71 8.87 -21.67
N ASP A 285 -4.46 8.49 -21.42
CA ASP A 285 -3.96 7.11 -21.56
C ASP A 285 -4.40 6.27 -20.36
N GLY A 286 -4.68 4.98 -20.57
CA GLY A 286 -5.10 4.04 -19.53
C GLY A 286 -6.61 3.86 -19.43
N THR A 287 -7.05 3.26 -18.32
CA THR A 287 -8.45 2.90 -18.07
C THR A 287 -8.96 3.62 -16.83
N ALA A 288 -10.06 4.35 -16.96
CA ALA A 288 -10.70 5.01 -15.83
C ALA A 288 -11.62 4.05 -15.06
N SER A 289 -11.49 4.05 -13.73
CA SER A 289 -12.35 3.27 -12.81
C SER A 289 -13.45 4.12 -12.17
N SER A 290 -13.23 5.42 -12.02
CA SER A 290 -14.18 6.38 -11.43
C SER A 290 -14.05 7.74 -12.07
N ALA A 291 -15.14 8.53 -12.08
CA ALA A 291 -15.12 9.92 -12.53
C ALA A 291 -16.10 10.78 -11.73
N THR A 292 -15.76 12.07 -11.57
CA THR A 292 -16.67 13.05 -10.96
C THR A 292 -17.91 13.27 -11.82
N ALA A 293 -19.01 13.70 -11.20
CA ALA A 293 -20.28 13.93 -11.89
C ALA A 293 -20.21 14.95 -13.04
N ASP A 294 -19.30 15.92 -12.97
CA ASP A 294 -19.04 16.90 -14.04
C ASP A 294 -18.17 16.34 -15.19
N GLY A 295 -17.67 15.10 -15.06
CA GLY A 295 -16.80 14.41 -16.01
C GLY A 295 -15.42 15.05 -16.13
N ARG A 296 -15.01 15.89 -15.19
CA ARG A 296 -13.73 16.60 -15.27
C ARG A 296 -12.56 15.82 -14.68
N TYR A 297 -12.79 15.11 -13.58
CA TYR A 297 -11.74 14.36 -12.90
C TYR A 297 -12.05 12.87 -12.98
N ALA A 298 -11.02 12.05 -13.13
CA ALA A 298 -11.16 10.59 -13.14
C ALA A 298 -10.00 9.90 -12.44
N VAL A 299 -10.26 8.77 -11.80
CA VAL A 299 -9.20 7.84 -11.37
C VAL A 299 -8.86 6.96 -12.54
N VAL A 300 -7.60 7.01 -13.00
CA VAL A 300 -7.11 6.34 -14.20
C VAL A 300 -5.95 5.44 -13.84
N THR A 301 -6.05 4.18 -14.26
CA THR A 301 -4.98 3.19 -14.20
C THR A 301 -4.22 3.20 -15.52
N GLY A 302 -2.94 3.56 -15.48
CA GLY A 302 -2.07 3.59 -16.65
C GLY A 302 -0.63 3.19 -16.30
N THR A 303 0.31 3.50 -17.19
CA THR A 303 1.74 3.19 -17.01
C THR A 303 2.39 3.94 -15.85
N ASP A 304 1.79 5.04 -15.39
CA ASP A 304 2.23 5.80 -14.22
C ASP A 304 1.50 5.41 -12.92
N GLY A 305 0.75 4.30 -12.93
CA GLY A 305 0.02 3.74 -11.80
C GLY A 305 -1.46 4.13 -11.76
N VAL A 306 -2.10 3.96 -10.60
CA VAL A 306 -3.50 4.34 -10.37
C VAL A 306 -3.54 5.75 -9.80
N ARG A 307 -4.06 6.73 -10.54
CA ARG A 307 -4.03 8.16 -10.12
C ARG A 307 -5.29 8.92 -10.48
N VAL A 308 -5.59 9.98 -9.72
CA VAL A 308 -6.54 10.99 -10.18
C VAL A 308 -5.94 11.83 -11.31
N ARG A 309 -6.73 12.13 -12.35
CA ARG A 309 -6.39 13.03 -13.46
C ARG A 309 -7.46 14.10 -13.64
N ASP A 310 -7.05 15.35 -13.82
CA ASP A 310 -7.90 16.39 -14.43
C ASP A 310 -7.87 16.20 -15.95
N LEU A 311 -8.96 15.68 -16.51
CA LEU A 311 -9.09 15.33 -17.93
C LEU A 311 -9.08 16.56 -18.86
N ARG A 312 -9.15 17.77 -18.30
CA ARG A 312 -9.06 19.02 -19.05
C ARG A 312 -7.63 19.58 -19.08
N THR A 313 -6.92 19.50 -17.96
CA THR A 313 -5.60 20.16 -17.81
C THR A 313 -4.42 19.19 -17.86
N GLY A 314 -4.66 17.89 -17.69
CA GLY A 314 -3.62 16.86 -17.57
C GLY A 314 -2.91 16.85 -16.21
N LEU A 315 -3.34 17.68 -15.25
CA LEU A 315 -2.84 17.62 -13.87
C LEU A 315 -3.19 16.28 -13.25
N ARG A 316 -2.31 15.78 -12.39
CA ARG A 316 -2.42 14.45 -11.76
C ARG A 316 -2.26 14.53 -10.25
N GLY A 317 -2.96 13.64 -9.56
CA GLY A 317 -2.82 13.42 -8.12
C GLY A 317 -1.68 12.45 -7.82
N ALA A 318 -1.49 12.19 -6.52
CA ALA A 318 -0.59 11.14 -6.05
C ALA A 318 -0.93 9.77 -6.67
N THR A 319 0.07 8.91 -6.80
CA THR A 319 -0.17 7.49 -7.09
C THR A 319 -0.84 6.86 -5.88
N LEU A 320 -2.02 6.26 -6.07
CA LEU A 320 -2.61 5.40 -5.06
C LEU A 320 -1.79 4.11 -4.93
N SER A 321 -2.02 3.37 -3.84
CA SER A 321 -1.46 2.02 -3.68
C SER A 321 -1.72 1.16 -4.92
N TRP A 322 -0.74 0.37 -5.31
CA TRP A 322 -0.86 -0.68 -6.32
C TRP A 322 -1.95 -1.73 -6.03
N THR A 323 -2.32 -1.93 -4.77
CA THR A 323 -3.45 -2.80 -4.36
C THR A 323 -4.77 -2.02 -4.20
N ALA A 324 -4.76 -0.70 -4.46
CA ALA A 324 -5.95 0.12 -4.34
C ALA A 324 -7.01 -0.31 -5.34
N THR A 325 -8.17 -0.68 -4.82
CA THR A 325 -9.36 -1.00 -5.59
C THR A 325 -10.35 0.16 -5.51
N VAL A 326 -10.66 0.77 -6.65
CA VAL A 326 -11.50 1.97 -6.78
C VAL A 326 -12.74 1.61 -7.61
N MET A 327 -13.93 1.96 -7.11
CA MET A 327 -15.22 1.69 -7.74
C MET A 327 -15.75 2.93 -8.48
N GLY A 328 -16.87 2.80 -9.22
CA GLY A 328 -17.41 3.85 -10.11
C GLY A 328 -17.62 5.22 -9.46
N ASP A 329 -17.97 5.26 -8.18
CA ASP A 329 -18.42 6.44 -7.44
C ASP A 329 -17.53 6.77 -6.23
N SER A 330 -16.22 6.61 -6.40
CA SER A 330 -15.26 6.77 -5.31
C SER A 330 -14.42 8.06 -5.40
N LEU A 331 -14.78 9.03 -6.25
CA LEU A 331 -14.02 10.27 -6.48
C LEU A 331 -14.84 11.54 -6.14
N ALA A 332 -14.29 12.38 -5.25
CA ALA A 332 -14.96 13.56 -4.71
C ALA A 332 -14.09 14.83 -4.72
N ALA A 333 -14.67 15.93 -4.22
CA ALA A 333 -14.01 17.20 -3.91
C ALA A 333 -13.19 17.79 -5.08
N LYS A 334 -13.71 17.67 -6.31
CA LYS A 334 -13.04 18.08 -7.56
C LYS A 334 -11.73 17.31 -7.80
N GLY A 335 -11.76 16.00 -7.57
CA GLY A 335 -10.60 15.11 -7.75
C GLY A 335 -9.60 15.14 -6.60
N ARG A 336 -9.95 15.75 -5.46
CA ARG A 336 -9.04 15.87 -4.32
C ARG A 336 -9.25 14.82 -3.25
N VAL A 337 -10.34 14.05 -3.31
CA VAL A 337 -10.59 12.96 -2.37
C VAL A 337 -10.97 11.69 -3.13
N VAL A 338 -10.29 10.58 -2.83
CA VAL A 338 -10.58 9.25 -3.40
C VAL A 338 -10.86 8.27 -2.27
N ALA A 339 -12.02 7.60 -2.30
CA ALA A 339 -12.28 6.43 -1.50
C ALA A 339 -11.80 5.17 -2.23
N PHE A 340 -11.17 4.24 -1.53
CA PHE A 340 -10.67 3.00 -2.13
C PHE A 340 -10.51 1.92 -1.07
N SER A 341 -10.47 0.66 -1.48
CA SER A 341 -10.09 -0.43 -0.58
C SER A 341 -8.68 -0.93 -0.88
N SER A 342 -7.97 -1.40 0.13
CA SER A 342 -6.60 -1.88 0.02
C SER A 342 -6.26 -2.86 1.14
N THR A 343 -5.39 -3.82 0.87
CA THR A 343 -4.86 -4.77 1.88
C THR A 343 -3.55 -4.30 2.53
N GLU A 344 -3.10 -3.09 2.22
CA GLU A 344 -1.82 -2.56 2.69
C GLU A 344 -1.93 -1.98 4.09
N SER A 345 -1.08 -2.48 4.99
CA SER A 345 -1.03 -2.02 6.38
C SER A 345 -0.41 -0.63 6.53
N HIS A 346 0.44 -0.23 5.61
CA HIS A 346 1.24 0.98 5.76
C HIS A 346 0.54 2.25 5.25
N LEU A 347 -0.77 2.21 4.96
CA LEU A 347 -1.51 3.38 4.46
C LEU A 347 -1.92 4.34 5.56
N VAL A 348 -2.08 3.83 6.78
CA VAL A 348 -2.36 4.62 7.99
C VAL A 348 -1.64 3.98 9.18
N PRO A 349 -1.31 4.73 10.25
CA PRO A 349 -0.72 4.13 11.44
C PRO A 349 -1.62 3.07 12.09
N GLY A 350 -1.02 2.05 12.68
CA GLY A 350 -1.75 1.05 13.48
C GLY A 350 -2.58 0.06 12.67
N ASP A 351 -2.34 -0.07 11.37
CA ASP A 351 -2.90 -1.18 10.60
C ASP A 351 -2.23 -2.51 10.95
N THR A 352 -3.01 -3.49 11.39
CA THR A 352 -2.47 -4.73 11.98
C THR A 352 -3.22 -6.00 11.56
N ASN A 353 -4.35 -5.88 10.87
CA ASN A 353 -5.23 -7.02 10.60
C ASN A 353 -4.86 -7.79 9.31
N ARG A 354 -4.05 -7.20 8.41
CA ARG A 354 -3.81 -7.70 7.04
C ARG A 354 -5.09 -8.01 6.24
N GLN A 355 -6.18 -7.33 6.56
CA GLN A 355 -7.42 -7.45 5.82
C GLN A 355 -7.50 -6.32 4.80
N SER A 356 -8.42 -6.45 3.84
CA SER A 356 -8.80 -5.30 3.02
C SER A 356 -9.52 -4.30 3.91
N ASP A 357 -9.06 -3.07 3.95
CA ASP A 357 -9.71 -1.95 4.63
C ASP A 357 -10.14 -0.89 3.63
N VAL A 358 -11.10 -0.05 4.02
CA VAL A 358 -11.54 1.09 3.21
C VAL A 358 -10.82 2.34 3.71
N PHE A 359 -10.27 3.09 2.78
CA PHE A 359 -9.51 4.31 3.02
C PHE A 359 -10.08 5.48 2.20
N ALA A 360 -9.86 6.70 2.69
CA ALA A 360 -10.05 7.91 1.92
C ALA A 360 -8.71 8.66 1.85
N PHE A 361 -8.21 8.87 0.64
CA PHE A 361 -7.03 9.68 0.38
C PHE A 361 -7.45 11.09 -0.04
N SER A 362 -6.92 12.12 0.62
CA SER A 362 -7.06 13.52 0.20
C SER A 362 -5.72 14.06 -0.32
N GLY A 363 -5.72 14.88 -1.37
CA GLY A 363 -4.50 15.54 -1.85
C GLY A 363 -4.71 16.43 -3.08
N GLY A 364 -3.79 17.39 -3.28
CA GLY A 364 -3.80 18.28 -4.44
C GLY A 364 -3.40 17.61 -5.77
N LEU A 365 -3.75 18.28 -6.88
CA LEU A 365 -3.32 17.89 -8.23
C LEU A 365 -2.16 18.78 -8.70
N GLY A 366 -1.15 18.18 -9.33
CA GLY A 366 0.03 18.89 -9.82
C GLY A 366 0.65 18.25 -11.06
N LYS A 367 1.69 18.89 -11.62
CA LYS A 367 2.48 18.29 -12.71
C LYS A 367 3.36 17.15 -12.18
N ASN A 368 3.95 17.35 -11.00
CA ASN A 368 4.79 16.40 -10.29
C ASN A 368 4.27 16.24 -8.86
N PRO A 369 3.11 15.59 -8.67
CA PRO A 369 2.56 15.37 -7.34
C PRO A 369 3.51 14.46 -6.55
N ALA A 370 3.61 14.72 -5.25
CA ALA A 370 4.25 13.78 -4.33
C ALA A 370 3.51 12.43 -4.38
N PRO A 371 4.21 11.30 -4.15
CA PRO A 371 3.54 10.02 -3.96
C PRO A 371 2.58 10.09 -2.77
N MET A 372 1.64 9.15 -2.71
CA MET A 372 0.75 9.05 -1.57
C MET A 372 1.61 8.86 -0.31
N PRO A 373 1.29 9.54 0.81
CA PRO A 373 2.02 9.31 2.04
C PRO A 373 1.86 7.83 2.41
N SER A 374 2.97 7.09 2.32
CA SER A 374 3.12 5.86 3.07
C SER A 374 3.39 6.22 4.52
N VAL A 375 3.08 5.33 5.44
CA VAL A 375 3.42 5.46 6.85
C VAL A 375 4.78 4.79 7.06
N THR A 376 5.63 5.45 7.82
CA THR A 376 6.81 4.79 8.40
C THR A 376 6.29 3.90 9.53
N GLU A 377 6.60 2.61 9.51
CA GLU A 377 6.22 1.69 10.58
C GLU A 377 7.42 1.47 11.49
N ARG A 378 7.28 1.68 12.80
CA ARG A 378 8.27 1.22 13.78
C ARG A 378 8.03 -0.26 14.06
N LEU A 379 9.07 -1.09 13.95
CA LEU A 379 8.97 -2.47 14.43
C LEU A 379 8.87 -2.46 15.96
N GLY A 380 7.75 -2.95 16.50
CA GLY A 380 7.54 -3.08 17.94
C GLY A 380 8.51 -4.08 18.57
N GLY A 381 9.71 -3.60 18.89
CA GLY A 381 10.81 -4.36 19.48
C GLY A 381 10.93 -4.18 21.01
N PRO A 382 11.98 -4.74 21.61
CA PRO A 382 12.31 -4.55 23.03
C PRO A 382 12.48 -3.07 23.39
N ALA A 383 12.44 -2.73 24.67
CA ALA A 383 12.59 -1.35 25.13
C ALA A 383 13.96 -0.71 24.81
N GLY A 384 14.96 -1.53 24.46
CA GLY A 384 16.34 -1.11 24.21
C GLY A 384 16.66 -0.77 22.76
N ALA A 385 17.85 -0.22 22.54
CA ALA A 385 18.25 0.25 21.21
C ALA A 385 18.34 -0.91 20.21
N SER A 386 17.83 -0.68 19.00
CA SER A 386 17.79 -1.66 17.91
C SER A 386 18.64 -1.23 16.73
N HIS A 387 19.41 -2.16 16.16
CA HIS A 387 20.43 -1.89 15.14
C HIS A 387 20.48 -2.96 14.05
N ASP A 388 21.11 -2.60 12.93
CA ASP A 388 21.51 -3.50 11.84
C ASP A 388 20.34 -4.27 11.20
N PRO A 389 19.34 -3.56 10.64
CA PRO A 389 18.23 -4.21 9.97
C PRO A 389 18.68 -4.85 8.66
N GLU A 390 18.40 -6.14 8.49
CA GLU A 390 18.64 -6.89 7.26
C GLU A 390 17.31 -7.47 6.77
N MET A 391 16.87 -7.04 5.59
CA MET A 391 15.59 -7.39 5.00
C MET A 391 15.73 -8.49 3.95
N ASP A 392 14.82 -9.46 4.01
CA ASP A 392 14.69 -10.51 3.01
C ASP A 392 13.71 -10.14 1.87
N GLU A 393 13.49 -11.07 0.94
CA GLU A 393 12.58 -10.87 -0.20
C GLU A 393 11.11 -10.66 0.20
N ARG A 394 10.69 -11.12 1.38
CA ARG A 394 9.30 -11.12 1.86
C ARG A 394 9.05 -10.07 2.93
N LYS A 395 9.89 -9.03 2.98
CA LYS A 395 9.80 -7.94 3.98
C LYS A 395 10.04 -8.43 5.42
N LEU A 396 10.69 -9.59 5.59
CA LEU A 396 11.16 -10.04 6.89
C LEU A 396 12.49 -9.36 7.18
N VAL A 397 12.52 -8.61 8.26
CA VAL A 397 13.65 -7.88 8.80
C VAL A 397 14.15 -8.62 10.02
N THR A 398 15.42 -9.02 10.00
CA THR A 398 16.15 -9.34 11.23
C THR A 398 16.90 -8.11 11.71
N PHE A 399 16.98 -7.96 13.02
CA PHE A 399 17.71 -6.86 13.65
C PHE A 399 18.22 -7.30 15.01
N THR A 400 19.11 -6.52 15.58
CA THR A 400 19.62 -6.77 16.93
C THR A 400 19.11 -5.74 17.91
N SER A 401 18.89 -6.14 19.16
CA SER A 401 18.52 -5.23 20.25
C SER A 401 19.04 -5.78 21.57
N GLU A 402 19.76 -4.96 22.34
CA GLU A 402 20.36 -5.34 23.64
C GLU A 402 21.21 -6.62 23.62
N GLY A 403 21.82 -6.92 22.46
CA GLY A 403 22.62 -8.13 22.28
C GLY A 403 21.80 -9.40 22.03
N ASP A 404 20.52 -9.27 21.70
CA ASP A 404 19.64 -10.34 21.22
C ASP A 404 19.28 -10.12 19.73
N VAL A 405 18.86 -11.18 19.05
CA VAL A 405 18.47 -11.18 17.63
C VAL A 405 16.98 -11.37 17.50
N PHE A 406 16.34 -10.50 16.73
CA PHE A 406 14.91 -10.48 16.52
C PHE A 406 14.55 -10.60 15.04
N ILE A 407 13.33 -11.07 14.77
CA ILE A 407 12.74 -11.08 13.43
C ILE A 407 11.28 -10.64 13.49
N ASN A 408 10.83 -9.80 12.54
CA ASN A 408 9.42 -9.39 12.41
C ASN A 408 8.58 -10.51 11.76
N ALA A 409 8.10 -11.46 12.58
CA ALA A 409 7.16 -12.47 12.11
C ALA A 409 5.77 -11.86 11.85
N PRO A 410 4.87 -12.54 11.11
CA PRO A 410 3.63 -11.96 10.63
C PRO A 410 2.64 -11.39 11.68
N LEU A 411 2.88 -11.37 12.97
CA LEU A 411 1.99 -10.67 13.93
C LEU A 411 2.75 -10.08 15.14
N ARG A 412 4.07 -10.23 15.17
CA ARG A 412 4.91 -9.84 16.30
C ARG A 412 6.39 -9.93 15.95
N VAL A 413 7.20 -9.16 16.65
CA VAL A 413 8.64 -9.39 16.73
C VAL A 413 8.90 -10.61 17.61
N VAL A 414 9.79 -11.51 17.17
CA VAL A 414 10.15 -12.74 17.88
C VAL A 414 11.65 -12.79 18.09
N GLN A 415 12.08 -13.02 19.34
CA GLN A 415 13.47 -13.32 19.65
C GLN A 415 13.86 -14.66 19.04
N VAL A 416 15.00 -14.69 18.35
CA VAL A 416 15.49 -15.84 17.61
C VAL A 416 16.45 -16.66 18.45
N ASN A 417 17.39 -16.01 19.15
CA ASN A 417 18.32 -16.66 20.07
C ASN A 417 17.65 -16.99 21.42
N SER A 418 18.27 -17.87 22.21
CA SER A 418 17.85 -18.13 23.60
C SER A 418 18.51 -17.17 24.58
N ASP A 419 17.93 -17.00 25.77
CA ASP A 419 18.48 -16.13 26.84
C ASP A 419 19.92 -16.51 27.28
N THR A 420 20.33 -17.76 27.01
CA THR A 420 21.68 -18.26 27.29
C THR A 420 22.68 -17.99 26.17
N GLU A 421 22.19 -17.76 24.95
CA GLU A 421 22.99 -17.38 23.79
C GLU A 421 22.91 -15.86 23.69
N LYS A 422 23.88 -15.12 24.23
CA LYS A 422 23.94 -13.66 24.01
C LYS A 422 24.72 -13.37 22.73
N PRO A 423 24.08 -13.12 21.59
CA PRO A 423 24.78 -12.83 20.35
C PRO A 423 25.53 -11.50 20.40
N SER A 424 26.58 -11.41 19.60
CA SER A 424 27.25 -10.15 19.33
C SER A 424 26.62 -9.52 18.09
N SER A 425 25.63 -8.64 18.30
CA SER A 425 25.19 -7.54 17.42
C SER A 425 24.86 -7.81 15.94
N GLU A 426 24.77 -9.06 15.48
CA GLU A 426 24.83 -9.35 14.04
C GLU A 426 23.88 -10.48 13.64
N SER A 427 23.01 -10.23 12.65
CA SER A 427 22.05 -11.23 12.17
C SER A 427 21.72 -11.12 10.68
N THR A 428 21.22 -12.20 10.10
CA THR A 428 20.83 -12.29 8.69
C THR A 428 19.73 -13.35 8.50
N PRO A 429 18.63 -13.06 7.76
CA PRO A 429 17.63 -14.05 7.40
C PRO A 429 17.88 -14.60 5.98
N CYS A 430 17.33 -15.78 5.66
CA CYS A 430 17.14 -16.19 4.26
C CYS A 430 15.76 -15.79 3.72
N SER A 431 15.52 -15.87 2.40
CA SER A 431 14.34 -15.30 1.71
C SER A 431 12.95 -15.77 2.16
N ASN A 432 12.88 -16.89 2.88
CA ASN A 432 11.63 -17.40 3.45
C ASN A 432 11.57 -17.27 4.97
N GLY A 433 12.56 -16.62 5.58
CA GLY A 433 12.73 -16.46 7.02
C GLY A 433 12.80 -17.75 7.80
N ARG A 434 13.03 -18.92 7.18
CA ARG A 434 13.10 -20.22 7.88
C ARG A 434 14.40 -20.37 8.67
N MET A 435 15.46 -19.73 8.21
CA MET A 435 16.78 -19.76 8.83
C MET A 435 17.22 -18.35 9.17
N VAL A 436 17.80 -18.19 10.35
CA VAL A 436 18.44 -16.95 10.79
C VAL A 436 19.82 -17.29 11.32
N GLY A 437 20.81 -16.56 10.83
CA GLY A 437 22.21 -16.74 11.16
C GLY A 437 22.66 -15.61 12.06
N TYR A 438 23.39 -15.92 13.12
CA TYR A 438 23.86 -14.93 14.07
C TYR A 438 25.15 -15.37 14.75
N LEU A 439 25.92 -14.39 15.23
CA LEU A 439 27.21 -14.61 15.88
C LEU A 439 27.01 -14.74 17.39
N VAL A 440 27.58 -15.78 18.00
CA VAL A 440 27.48 -16.10 19.44
C VAL A 440 28.88 -16.32 20.02
N ARG A 441 29.05 -16.14 21.33
CA ARG A 441 30.24 -16.60 22.05
C ARG A 441 29.95 -17.92 22.75
N SER A 442 30.82 -18.90 22.55
CA SER A 442 30.74 -20.20 23.19
C SER A 442 30.70 -20.06 24.71
N ALA A 443 29.76 -20.75 25.37
CA ALA A 443 29.66 -20.72 26.82
C ALA A 443 30.84 -21.44 27.51
N ALA A 444 31.52 -22.34 26.81
CA ALA A 444 32.61 -23.14 27.35
C ALA A 444 33.92 -22.36 27.49
N ASP A 445 34.29 -21.60 26.47
CA ASP A 445 35.60 -20.94 26.37
C ASP A 445 35.55 -19.51 25.79
N GLY A 446 34.36 -19.00 25.46
CA GLY A 446 34.17 -17.66 24.90
C GLY A 446 34.58 -17.53 23.42
N ALA A 447 34.94 -18.63 22.75
CA ALA A 447 35.30 -18.64 21.34
C ALA A 447 34.13 -18.20 20.45
N PRO A 448 34.38 -17.54 19.31
CA PRO A 448 33.32 -17.11 18.40
C PRO A 448 32.71 -18.30 17.66
N GLU A 449 31.38 -18.31 17.55
CA GLU A 449 30.62 -19.33 16.83
C GLU A 449 29.52 -18.66 15.99
N VAL A 450 29.34 -19.10 14.75
CA VAL A 450 28.13 -18.74 13.97
C VAL A 450 27.07 -19.80 14.21
N HIS A 451 25.91 -19.37 14.69
CA HIS A 451 24.74 -20.23 14.86
C HIS A 451 23.75 -19.99 13.73
N VAL A 452 23.24 -21.08 13.15
CA VAL A 452 22.17 -21.07 12.15
C VAL A 452 20.96 -21.75 12.74
N ARG A 453 19.92 -20.96 13.06
CA ARG A 453 18.72 -21.48 13.71
C ARG A 453 17.60 -21.73 12.70
N TYR A 454 17.07 -22.94 12.70
CA TYR A 454 15.93 -23.36 11.90
C TYR A 454 14.63 -23.08 12.66
N ARG A 455 13.95 -22.00 12.30
CA ARG A 455 12.79 -21.49 13.05
C ARG A 455 11.61 -22.46 13.12
N SER A 456 11.44 -23.34 12.12
CA SER A 456 10.35 -24.31 12.08
C SER A 456 10.52 -25.49 13.05
N VAL A 457 11.77 -25.83 13.38
CA VAL A 457 12.10 -27.06 14.16
C VAL A 457 12.92 -26.77 15.42
N GLY A 458 13.40 -25.54 15.59
CA GLY A 458 14.24 -25.13 16.73
C GLY A 458 15.68 -25.63 16.68
N GLN A 459 16.05 -26.45 15.68
CA GLN A 459 17.41 -26.94 15.48
C GLN A 459 18.41 -25.79 15.27
N VAL A 460 19.62 -25.94 15.80
CA VAL A 460 20.74 -25.02 15.61
C VAL A 460 21.90 -25.77 14.98
N THR A 461 22.51 -25.19 13.95
CA THR A 461 23.79 -25.64 13.39
C THR A 461 24.87 -24.64 13.81
N THR A 462 25.94 -25.15 14.42
CA THR A 462 27.07 -24.35 14.89
C THR A 462 28.23 -24.44 13.91
N LEU A 463 28.77 -23.30 13.51
CA LEU A 463 29.94 -23.16 12.64
C LEU A 463 31.04 -22.46 13.42
N ASP A 464 32.13 -23.16 13.71
CA ASP A 464 33.19 -22.65 14.59
C ASP A 464 34.60 -23.00 14.10
N SER A 465 34.72 -23.75 13.00
CA SER A 465 35.99 -24.32 12.57
C SER A 465 36.11 -24.49 11.05
N TYR A 466 37.35 -24.57 10.60
CA TYR A 466 37.72 -24.93 9.24
C TYR A 466 38.76 -26.03 9.27
N GLN A 467 38.50 -27.14 8.56
CA GLN A 467 39.37 -28.33 8.56
C GLN A 467 39.72 -28.84 9.98
N GLY A 468 38.78 -28.72 10.92
CA GLY A 468 38.95 -29.15 12.31
C GLY A 468 39.69 -28.16 13.22
N ILE A 469 40.13 -27.01 12.69
CA ILE A 469 40.78 -25.94 13.47
C ILE A 469 39.72 -24.89 13.81
N ARG A 470 39.51 -24.62 15.12
CA ARG A 470 38.57 -23.59 15.57
C ARG A 470 39.05 -22.20 15.19
N PHE A 471 38.12 -21.32 14.82
CA PHE A 471 38.42 -19.92 14.51
C PHE A 471 38.74 -19.12 15.77
N ALA A 472 39.69 -18.19 15.64
CA ALA A 472 40.04 -17.23 16.68
C ALA A 472 39.15 -15.96 16.63
N TRP A 473 38.62 -15.64 15.44
CA TRP A 473 37.71 -14.52 15.21
C TRP A 473 36.71 -14.87 14.12
N MET A 474 35.47 -14.39 14.23
CA MET A 474 34.45 -14.46 13.18
C MET A 474 33.68 -13.14 13.12
N GLY A 475 33.21 -12.76 11.94
CA GLY A 475 32.36 -11.60 11.71
C GLY A 475 30.99 -11.96 11.13
N ARG A 476 30.19 -10.94 10.84
CA ARG A 476 28.80 -11.00 10.34
C ARG A 476 28.57 -12.17 9.38
N PRO A 477 27.74 -13.16 9.76
CA PRO A 477 27.28 -14.14 8.80
C PRO A 477 26.29 -13.48 7.82
N ARG A 478 26.21 -14.07 6.63
CA ARG A 478 25.22 -13.83 5.58
C ARG A 478 24.65 -15.18 5.18
N ILE A 479 23.36 -15.41 5.46
CA ILE A 479 22.70 -16.61 4.94
C ILE A 479 22.33 -16.34 3.49
N SER A 480 22.55 -17.33 2.62
CA SER A 480 22.14 -17.20 1.23
C SER A 480 20.62 -17.01 1.14
N PRO A 481 20.11 -16.13 0.26
CA PRO A 481 18.68 -15.97 0.05
C PRO A 481 17.96 -17.31 -0.26
N THR A 482 18.64 -18.23 -0.96
CA THR A 482 18.19 -19.61 -1.23
C THR A 482 18.13 -20.54 0.00
N CYS A 483 18.59 -20.08 1.18
CA CYS A 483 18.73 -20.86 2.41
C CYS A 483 19.62 -22.12 2.27
N GLN A 484 20.65 -22.08 1.41
CA GLN A 484 21.51 -23.24 1.09
C GLN A 484 22.92 -23.15 1.70
N GLY A 485 23.34 -21.96 2.13
CA GLY A 485 24.65 -21.80 2.73
C GLY A 485 24.78 -20.53 3.56
N VAL A 486 25.89 -20.41 4.25
CA VAL A 486 26.25 -19.26 5.09
C VAL A 486 27.63 -18.77 4.69
N THR A 487 27.74 -17.48 4.43
CA THR A 487 29.03 -16.82 4.14
C THR A 487 29.41 -15.94 5.32
N TYR A 488 30.66 -15.98 5.75
CA TYR A 488 31.15 -15.20 6.89
C TYR A 488 32.64 -14.92 6.75
N ALA A 489 33.11 -13.86 7.41
CA ALA A 489 34.54 -13.61 7.57
C ALA A 489 35.04 -14.30 8.85
N ALA A 490 36.22 -14.92 8.81
CA ALA A 490 36.83 -15.53 9.99
C ALA A 490 38.35 -15.54 9.92
N THR A 491 39.01 -15.67 11.07
CA THR A 491 40.47 -15.74 11.21
C THR A 491 40.85 -17.02 11.94
N LEU A 492 41.80 -17.77 11.39
CA LEU A 492 42.41 -18.92 12.05
C LEU A 492 43.40 -18.47 13.14
N PRO A 493 43.70 -19.29 14.15
CA PRO A 493 44.68 -18.96 15.17
C PRO A 493 46.09 -18.85 14.57
N ALA A 494 46.94 -18.04 15.21
CA ALA A 494 48.33 -17.89 14.81
C ALA A 494 49.08 -19.22 14.93
N THR A 495 49.99 -19.48 13.99
CA THR A 495 50.87 -20.66 13.97
C THR A 495 52.30 -20.23 13.69
N ASP A 496 53.28 -21.12 13.92
CA ASP A 496 54.67 -20.84 13.54
C ASP A 496 54.83 -20.56 12.03
N ALA A 497 53.92 -21.10 11.20
CA ALA A 497 53.92 -20.90 9.75
C ALA A 497 53.16 -19.63 9.31
N ASP A 498 52.26 -19.12 10.14
CA ASP A 498 51.47 -17.89 9.92
C ASP A 498 51.26 -17.17 11.26
N PRO A 499 52.24 -16.36 11.71
CA PRO A 499 52.20 -15.72 13.02
C PRO A 499 51.19 -14.57 13.10
N ASP A 500 50.78 -14.00 11.95
CA ASP A 500 49.89 -12.84 11.86
C ASP A 500 48.68 -13.15 10.95
N PRO A 501 47.83 -14.14 11.31
CA PRO A 501 46.75 -14.61 10.46
C PRO A 501 45.74 -13.49 10.20
N GLN A 502 45.37 -13.34 8.94
CA GLN A 502 44.42 -12.33 8.48
C GLN A 502 43.04 -12.95 8.25
N PRO A 503 41.94 -12.20 8.45
CA PRO A 503 40.61 -12.70 8.16
C PRO A 503 40.46 -13.07 6.67
N ARG A 504 39.69 -14.12 6.43
CA ARG A 504 39.31 -14.66 5.12
C ARG A 504 37.80 -14.84 5.07
N VAL A 505 37.24 -14.83 3.86
CA VAL A 505 35.81 -15.09 3.65
C VAL A 505 35.63 -16.57 3.39
N TYR A 506 34.77 -17.21 4.18
CA TYR A 506 34.41 -18.61 4.11
C TYR A 506 32.94 -18.76 3.71
N ARG A 507 32.62 -19.88 3.06
CA ARG A 507 31.26 -20.30 2.77
C ARG A 507 31.04 -21.70 3.32
N PHE A 508 30.09 -21.83 4.24
CA PHE A 508 29.56 -23.11 4.69
C PHE A 508 28.36 -23.52 3.85
N LYS A 509 28.38 -24.74 3.30
CA LYS A 509 27.25 -25.35 2.60
C LYS A 509 26.43 -26.13 3.63
N LEU A 510 25.16 -25.75 3.78
CA LEU A 510 24.23 -26.44 4.69
C LEU A 510 23.95 -27.86 4.19
N ASP A 511 23.95 -28.06 2.87
CA ASP A 511 23.96 -29.38 2.25
C ASP A 511 25.38 -29.96 2.25
N GLY A 512 25.55 -31.14 2.82
CA GLY A 512 26.83 -31.83 2.96
C GLY A 512 27.77 -31.30 4.05
N GLY A 513 27.51 -30.13 4.66
CA GLY A 513 28.24 -29.64 5.83
C GLY A 513 29.71 -29.27 5.57
N THR A 514 30.02 -28.78 4.37
CA THR A 514 31.39 -28.46 3.95
C THR A 514 31.66 -26.95 3.97
N THR A 515 32.89 -26.56 4.31
CA THR A 515 33.35 -25.16 4.30
C THR A 515 34.40 -24.95 3.21
N ASP A 516 34.18 -23.96 2.35
CA ASP A 516 35.12 -23.53 1.32
C ASP A 516 35.64 -22.11 1.60
N VAL A 517 36.84 -21.79 1.10
CA VAL A 517 37.40 -20.43 1.14
C VAL A 517 36.97 -19.66 -0.12
N VAL A 518 36.33 -18.51 0.06
CA VAL A 518 35.81 -17.65 -1.02
C VAL A 518 36.85 -16.62 -1.45
N SER A 519 37.51 -16.00 -0.47
CA SER A 519 38.55 -14.96 -0.71
C SER A 519 39.83 -15.54 -1.30
N ALA A 520 40.68 -14.69 -1.89
CA ALA A 520 42.00 -15.13 -2.32
C ALA A 520 42.86 -15.56 -1.10
N PRO A 521 43.67 -16.63 -1.22
CA PRO A 521 44.56 -17.07 -0.15
C PRO A 521 45.66 -16.04 0.13
N SER A 522 46.18 -15.40 -0.92
CA SER A 522 47.14 -14.29 -0.85
C SER A 522 46.42 -12.94 -0.97
N GLY A 523 46.79 -11.98 -0.12
CA GLY A 523 46.19 -10.65 -0.08
C GLY A 523 46.03 -10.10 1.34
N GLY A 524 45.51 -8.88 1.45
CA GLY A 524 45.15 -8.27 2.72
C GLY A 524 43.97 -8.95 3.42
N PRO A 525 43.54 -8.44 4.59
CA PRO A 525 42.36 -8.95 5.31
C PRO A 525 41.11 -8.89 4.43
N ALA A 526 40.25 -9.91 4.52
CA ALA A 526 38.99 -9.98 3.78
C ALA A 526 37.76 -10.00 4.71
N GLY A 527 36.68 -9.33 4.31
CA GLY A 527 35.49 -9.16 5.15
C GLY A 527 34.26 -8.60 4.41
N ASN A 528 33.21 -8.26 5.19
CA ASN A 528 31.95 -7.67 4.70
C ASN A 528 31.37 -8.36 3.46
N PRO A 529 31.08 -9.68 3.53
CA PRO A 529 30.52 -10.38 2.39
C PRO A 529 29.10 -9.90 2.08
N SER A 530 28.75 -9.92 0.79
CA SER A 530 27.39 -9.78 0.27
C SER A 530 27.15 -10.90 -0.73
N ILE A 531 26.01 -11.57 -0.61
CA ILE A 531 25.61 -12.68 -1.47
C ILE A 531 24.49 -12.17 -2.37
N ASP A 532 24.54 -12.48 -3.66
CA ASP A 532 23.43 -12.17 -4.55
C ASP A 532 22.19 -13.04 -4.26
N TYR A 533 21.04 -12.63 -4.80
CA TYR A 533 19.76 -13.30 -4.56
C TYR A 533 19.71 -14.75 -5.05
N ASP A 534 20.45 -15.08 -6.11
CA ASP A 534 20.47 -16.45 -6.64
C ASP A 534 21.53 -17.32 -5.93
N GLY A 535 22.34 -16.74 -5.04
CA GLY A 535 23.35 -17.44 -4.24
C GLY A 535 24.57 -17.88 -5.04
N ARG A 536 24.77 -17.34 -6.25
CA ARG A 536 25.86 -17.67 -7.17
C ARG A 536 27.08 -16.78 -6.97
N TYR A 537 26.87 -15.50 -6.69
CA TYR A 537 27.97 -14.54 -6.60
C TYR A 537 28.14 -14.05 -5.16
N ILE A 538 29.40 -13.96 -4.73
CA ILE A 538 29.75 -13.37 -3.44
C ILE A 538 30.67 -12.18 -3.69
N ALA A 539 30.21 -10.99 -3.32
CA ALA A 539 31.06 -9.81 -3.21
C ALA A 539 31.67 -9.72 -1.82
N PHE A 540 32.89 -9.23 -1.70
CA PHE A 540 33.56 -9.02 -0.41
C PHE A 540 34.68 -7.99 -0.54
N GLU A 541 35.07 -7.43 0.60
CA GLU A 541 36.25 -6.57 0.72
C GLU A 541 37.50 -7.43 0.90
N GLN A 542 38.61 -7.08 0.25
CA GLN A 542 39.91 -7.66 0.53
C GLN A 542 41.03 -6.65 0.28
N GLY A 543 41.83 -6.38 1.32
CA GLY A 543 43.00 -5.47 1.20
C GLY A 543 42.65 -4.04 0.76
N GLY A 544 41.45 -3.55 1.10
CA GLY A 544 40.97 -2.20 0.73
C GLY A 544 40.27 -2.11 -0.63
N ASP A 545 40.14 -3.23 -1.34
CA ASP A 545 39.45 -3.33 -2.63
C ASP A 545 38.20 -4.22 -2.50
N VAL A 546 37.27 -4.11 -3.45
CA VAL A 546 36.11 -5.01 -3.54
C VAL A 546 36.35 -6.04 -4.64
N TYR A 547 36.07 -7.30 -4.32
CA TYR A 547 36.13 -8.45 -5.21
C TYR A 547 34.77 -9.12 -5.33
N VAL A 548 34.56 -9.84 -6.43
CA VAL A 548 33.41 -10.73 -6.64
C VAL A 548 33.94 -12.12 -7.00
N ARG A 549 33.44 -13.13 -6.31
CA ARG A 549 33.64 -14.56 -6.60
C ARG A 549 32.40 -15.11 -7.30
N ASP A 550 32.59 -15.70 -8.48
CA ASP A 550 31.60 -16.57 -9.10
C ASP A 550 31.76 -17.98 -8.52
N LEU A 551 30.70 -18.49 -7.90
CA LEU A 551 30.72 -19.80 -7.24
C LEU A 551 30.54 -20.97 -8.22
N ASP A 552 30.03 -20.71 -9.43
CA ASP A 552 29.87 -21.76 -10.46
C ASP A 552 31.20 -21.99 -11.18
N THR A 553 31.89 -20.92 -11.57
CA THR A 553 33.15 -21.02 -12.33
C THR A 553 34.39 -21.03 -11.43
N GLY A 554 34.28 -20.48 -10.22
CA GLY A 554 35.41 -20.23 -9.33
C GLY A 554 36.18 -18.95 -9.65
N ASP A 555 35.74 -18.15 -10.62
CA ASP A 555 36.42 -16.93 -11.03
C ASP A 555 36.40 -15.87 -9.93
N LEU A 556 37.58 -15.27 -9.69
CA LEU A 556 37.74 -14.19 -8.74
C LEU A 556 38.13 -12.90 -9.46
N SER A 557 37.25 -11.91 -9.41
CA SER A 557 37.43 -10.63 -10.10
C SER A 557 37.56 -9.48 -9.12
N LYS A 558 38.61 -8.65 -9.26
CA LYS A 558 38.68 -7.36 -8.58
C LYS A 558 37.76 -6.37 -9.29
N VAL A 559 36.72 -5.91 -8.61
CA VAL A 559 35.69 -5.07 -9.22
C VAL A 559 35.84 -3.59 -8.88
N ALA A 560 36.45 -3.23 -7.75
CA ALA A 560 36.70 -1.82 -7.41
C ALA A 560 37.94 -1.64 -6.53
N VAL A 561 38.69 -0.56 -6.77
CA VAL A 561 39.88 -0.19 -5.99
C VAL A 561 39.52 0.85 -4.93
N GLY A 562 40.01 0.67 -3.69
CA GLY A 562 39.76 1.63 -2.61
C GLY A 562 38.28 1.75 -2.26
N ALA A 563 37.59 0.61 -2.12
CA ALA A 563 36.14 0.52 -1.97
C ALA A 563 35.73 -0.42 -0.83
N SER A 564 34.52 -0.23 -0.30
CA SER A 564 33.98 -0.96 0.84
C SER A 564 32.45 -1.13 0.73
N ALA A 565 31.85 -1.83 1.69
CA ALA A 565 30.42 -2.07 1.83
C ALA A 565 29.76 -2.54 0.51
N PRO A 566 30.21 -3.66 -0.06
CA PRO A 566 29.60 -4.18 -1.27
C PRO A 566 28.17 -4.66 -1.00
N SER A 567 27.28 -4.35 -1.93
CA SER A 567 25.96 -4.95 -2.05
C SER A 567 25.82 -5.46 -3.49
N LEU A 568 25.45 -6.72 -3.66
CA LEU A 568 25.46 -7.40 -4.96
C LEU A 568 24.09 -7.95 -5.31
N SER A 569 23.71 -7.81 -6.57
CA SER A 569 22.47 -8.36 -7.11
C SER A 569 22.68 -8.78 -8.56
N GLY A 570 22.82 -10.09 -8.80
CA GLY A 570 23.18 -10.66 -10.09
C GLY A 570 24.47 -10.03 -10.65
N ARG A 571 24.35 -9.34 -11.78
CA ARG A 571 25.47 -8.66 -12.47
C ARG A 571 25.60 -7.18 -12.13
N THR A 572 24.86 -6.69 -11.14
CA THR A 572 24.95 -5.31 -10.64
C THR A 572 25.55 -5.30 -9.26
N ILE A 573 26.58 -4.47 -9.04
CA ILE A 573 27.18 -4.27 -7.72
C ILE A 573 27.13 -2.80 -7.31
N ALA A 574 26.74 -2.52 -6.07
CA ALA A 574 26.87 -1.23 -5.43
C ALA A 574 27.97 -1.32 -4.37
N PHE A 575 28.79 -0.28 -4.25
CA PHE A 575 29.85 -0.20 -3.24
C PHE A 575 30.13 1.24 -2.88
N GLN A 576 30.67 1.45 -1.69
CA GLN A 576 31.16 2.75 -1.25
C GLN A 576 32.60 2.95 -1.74
N GLN A 577 32.88 4.12 -2.31
CA GLN A 577 34.22 4.56 -2.72
C GLN A 577 34.45 6.00 -2.25
N GLY A 578 35.21 6.14 -1.16
CA GLY A 578 35.33 7.41 -0.45
C GLY A 578 33.98 7.90 0.09
N ARG A 579 33.55 9.09 -0.33
CA ARG A 579 32.25 9.70 0.06
C ARG A 579 31.09 9.39 -0.88
N TYR A 580 31.27 8.44 -1.79
CA TYR A 580 30.30 8.13 -2.83
C TYR A 580 29.87 6.67 -2.76
N VAL A 581 28.59 6.41 -3.03
CA VAL A 581 28.12 5.11 -3.50
C VAL A 581 28.25 5.08 -5.02
N CYS A 582 28.89 4.04 -5.53
CA CYS A 582 29.04 3.76 -6.95
C CYS A 582 28.29 2.46 -7.26
N VAL A 583 27.49 2.44 -8.33
CA VAL A 583 26.87 1.24 -8.88
C VAL A 583 27.57 0.89 -10.19
N ARG A 584 27.93 -0.38 -10.37
CA ARG A 584 28.66 -0.90 -11.51
C ARG A 584 27.98 -2.11 -12.08
N ASP A 585 27.88 -2.13 -13.40
CA ASP A 585 27.53 -3.30 -14.18
C ASP A 585 28.79 -4.17 -14.35
N LEU A 586 28.70 -5.43 -13.95
CA LEU A 586 29.83 -6.36 -13.91
C LEU A 586 30.15 -6.97 -15.28
N ASP A 587 29.23 -6.93 -16.24
CA ASP A 587 29.45 -7.45 -17.59
C ASP A 587 30.24 -6.47 -18.45
N THR A 588 29.93 -5.19 -18.31
CA THR A 588 30.54 -4.09 -19.07
C THR A 588 31.63 -3.37 -18.30
N GLY A 589 31.67 -3.51 -16.97
CA GLY A 589 32.55 -2.75 -16.07
C GLY A 589 32.15 -1.27 -15.90
N THR A 590 31.04 -0.85 -16.50
CA THR A 590 30.61 0.56 -16.51
C THR A 590 29.97 0.97 -15.18
N THR A 591 30.26 2.18 -14.71
CA THR A 591 29.60 2.75 -13.52
C THR A 591 28.29 3.41 -13.95
N THR A 592 27.17 2.78 -13.59
CA THR A 592 25.80 3.17 -13.98
C THR A 592 25.19 4.23 -13.07
N ALA A 593 25.63 4.32 -11.80
CA ALA A 593 25.24 5.39 -10.89
C ALA A 593 26.40 5.81 -9.96
N ARG A 594 26.44 7.08 -9.58
CA ARG A 594 27.39 7.62 -8.59
C ARG A 594 26.77 8.75 -7.79
N VAL A 595 26.56 8.52 -6.49
CA VAL A 595 25.91 9.49 -5.59
C VAL A 595 26.70 9.68 -4.32
N ARG A 596 26.60 10.85 -3.68
CA ARG A 596 27.22 11.07 -2.36
C ARG A 596 26.47 10.27 -1.30
N GLY A 597 27.17 9.42 -0.56
CA GLY A 597 26.57 8.60 0.47
C GLY A 597 27.44 7.42 0.88
N ALA A 598 26.84 6.54 1.68
CA ALA A 598 27.43 5.33 2.25
C ALA A 598 26.35 4.23 2.38
N GLN A 599 26.78 3.02 2.79
CA GLN A 599 25.91 1.90 3.15
C GLN A 599 24.88 1.53 2.06
N PRO A 600 25.32 1.17 0.83
CA PRO A 600 24.40 0.80 -0.22
C PRO A 600 23.74 -0.57 0.04
N SER A 601 22.45 -0.68 -0.31
CA SER A 601 21.72 -1.94 -0.39
C SER A 601 20.98 -2.01 -1.72
N LEU A 602 21.27 -2.97 -2.58
CA LEU A 602 20.61 -3.19 -3.88
C LEU A 602 19.31 -3.98 -3.75
N SER A 603 18.33 -3.67 -4.60
CA SER A 603 17.15 -4.52 -4.84
C SER A 603 17.52 -5.76 -5.67
N ARG A 604 16.65 -6.77 -5.71
CA ARG A 604 16.89 -8.04 -6.44
C ARG A 604 17.05 -7.88 -7.93
N HIS A 605 16.35 -6.92 -8.52
CA HIS A 605 16.49 -6.65 -9.94
C HIS A 605 17.70 -5.77 -10.26
N GLY A 606 18.42 -5.27 -9.24
CA GLY A 606 19.55 -4.36 -9.45
C GLY A 606 19.14 -3.03 -10.09
N THR A 607 17.85 -2.68 -10.02
CA THR A 607 17.25 -1.50 -10.63
C THR A 607 17.17 -0.32 -9.66
N GLU A 608 17.21 -0.58 -8.36
CA GLU A 608 17.20 0.40 -7.29
C GLU A 608 18.22 0.06 -6.22
N PHE A 609 18.67 1.09 -5.49
CA PHE A 609 19.40 0.89 -4.25
C PHE A 609 19.01 1.91 -3.18
N ALA A 610 18.99 1.45 -1.94
CA ALA A 610 18.91 2.31 -0.77
C ALA A 610 20.32 2.71 -0.30
N TYR A 611 20.47 3.92 0.24
CA TYR A 611 21.75 4.43 0.74
C TYR A 611 21.54 5.56 1.75
N THR A 612 22.56 5.79 2.57
CA THR A 612 22.59 6.90 3.55
C THR A 612 23.31 8.10 2.96
N SER A 613 22.73 9.30 3.09
CA SER A 613 23.34 10.56 2.68
C SER A 613 22.93 11.70 3.61
N GLY A 614 23.90 12.38 4.23
CA GLY A 614 23.62 13.52 5.11
C GLY A 614 22.61 13.20 6.22
N SER A 615 22.82 12.07 6.92
CA SER A 615 21.99 11.59 8.03
C SER A 615 20.54 11.21 7.67
N SER A 616 20.26 11.03 6.37
CA SER A 616 18.96 10.58 5.88
C SER A 616 19.14 9.38 4.96
N VAL A 617 18.12 8.51 4.92
CA VAL A 617 18.05 7.37 4.03
C VAL A 617 17.34 7.76 2.75
N TYR A 618 17.88 7.33 1.61
CA TYR A 618 17.33 7.56 0.29
C TYR A 618 17.23 6.26 -0.50
N LEU A 619 16.21 6.16 -1.36
CA LEU A 619 16.12 5.17 -2.43
C LEU A 619 16.43 5.87 -3.76
N LEU A 620 17.24 5.25 -4.63
CA LEU A 620 17.50 5.74 -5.97
C LEU A 620 17.15 4.69 -7.02
N GLU A 621 16.39 5.10 -8.03
CA GLU A 621 16.15 4.34 -9.26
C GLU A 621 17.32 4.57 -10.23
N ILE A 622 18.06 3.51 -10.55
CA ILE A 622 19.33 3.59 -11.28
C ILE A 622 19.12 4.10 -12.70
N ALA A 623 18.09 3.62 -13.40
CA ALA A 623 17.83 3.98 -14.80
C ALA A 623 17.49 5.46 -15.01
N THR A 624 16.75 6.06 -14.06
CA THR A 624 16.25 7.44 -14.18
C THR A 624 17.05 8.44 -13.35
N GLY A 625 17.83 7.97 -12.37
CA GLY A 625 18.47 8.80 -11.35
C GLY A 625 17.48 9.41 -10.35
N LYS A 626 16.21 9.01 -10.37
CA LYS A 626 15.18 9.54 -9.47
C LYS A 626 15.50 9.12 -8.04
N ARG A 627 15.55 10.10 -7.14
CA ARG A 627 15.83 9.91 -5.71
C ARG A 627 14.58 10.19 -4.88
N GLN A 628 14.27 9.28 -3.95
CA GLN A 628 13.23 9.41 -2.95
C GLN A 628 13.86 9.49 -1.55
N LEU A 629 13.47 10.47 -0.74
CA LEU A 629 13.78 10.50 0.69
C LEU A 629 12.91 9.45 1.40
N VAL A 630 13.54 8.56 2.15
CA VAL A 630 12.89 7.41 2.81
C VAL A 630 12.66 7.71 4.28
N SER A 631 13.68 8.24 4.96
CA SER A 631 13.60 8.65 6.38
C SER A 631 12.87 9.99 6.49
N VAL A 632 11.57 9.96 6.23
CA VAL A 632 10.71 11.14 6.37
C VAL A 632 9.96 11.13 7.68
N ASP A 633 9.79 12.31 8.27
CA ASP A 633 8.88 12.51 9.39
C ASP A 633 7.43 12.18 8.98
N ARG A 634 6.52 12.16 9.96
CA ARG A 634 5.09 11.86 9.73
C ARG A 634 4.37 12.81 8.74
N TRP A 635 4.96 13.95 8.41
CA TRP A 635 4.45 14.94 7.45
C TRP A 635 5.18 14.89 6.09
N GLY A 636 6.10 13.95 5.90
CA GLY A 636 6.90 13.84 4.68
C GLY A 636 8.12 14.76 4.64
N GLY A 637 8.42 15.46 5.74
CA GLY A 637 9.61 16.28 5.93
C GLY A 637 10.85 15.45 6.26
N ARG A 638 11.96 16.11 6.60
CA ARG A 638 13.21 15.41 6.96
C ARG A 638 13.18 15.02 8.43
N ASN A 639 13.62 13.80 8.72
CA ASN A 639 13.92 13.33 10.06
C ASN A 639 14.86 14.29 10.84
N ASP A 640 14.58 14.49 12.12
CA ASP A 640 15.32 15.38 13.01
C ASP A 640 16.64 14.80 13.56
N LEU A 641 16.73 13.47 13.70
CA LEU A 641 17.92 12.75 14.17
C LEU A 641 18.45 11.78 13.10
N PRO A 642 19.72 11.36 13.14
CA PRO A 642 20.30 10.54 12.07
C PRO A 642 19.57 9.21 11.81
N ALA A 643 19.37 8.91 10.53
CA ALA A 643 18.94 7.60 10.03
C ALA A 643 20.05 6.94 9.21
N GLY A 644 20.15 5.61 9.26
CA GLY A 644 21.22 4.86 8.61
C GLY A 644 20.93 3.37 8.41
N HIS A 645 21.95 2.62 7.98
CA HIS A 645 21.91 1.17 7.70
C HIS A 645 20.66 0.72 6.93
N PRO A 646 20.43 1.23 5.71
CA PRO A 646 19.25 0.84 4.97
C PRO A 646 19.37 -0.55 4.37
N SER A 647 18.29 -1.31 4.41
CA SER A 647 18.15 -2.59 3.72
C SER A 647 16.87 -2.57 2.88
N VAL A 648 17.01 -2.72 1.57
CA VAL A 648 15.90 -2.69 0.61
C VAL A 648 15.44 -4.11 0.27
N ASN A 649 14.13 -4.32 0.16
CA ASN A 649 13.62 -5.61 -0.30
C ASN A 649 13.83 -5.84 -1.80
N ALA A 650 13.53 -7.07 -2.23
CA ALA A 650 13.76 -7.55 -3.59
C ALA A 650 13.11 -6.70 -4.69
N ASP A 651 11.89 -6.25 -4.50
CA ASP A 651 11.12 -5.48 -5.50
C ASP A 651 11.34 -3.96 -5.41
N GLY A 652 12.19 -3.50 -4.47
CA GLY A 652 12.47 -2.08 -4.28
C GLY A 652 11.29 -1.29 -3.73
N THR A 653 10.30 -1.95 -3.12
CA THR A 653 9.08 -1.31 -2.58
C THR A 653 9.13 -1.03 -1.09
N VAL A 654 10.07 -1.60 -0.33
CA VAL A 654 10.20 -1.36 1.11
C VAL A 654 11.67 -1.23 1.48
N VAL A 655 11.96 -0.25 2.33
CA VAL A 655 13.28 -0.04 2.92
C VAL A 655 13.15 -0.12 4.43
N ALA A 656 13.89 -1.03 5.07
CA ALA A 656 14.16 -0.95 6.49
C ALA A 656 15.36 -0.05 6.75
N PHE A 657 15.34 0.67 7.86
CA PHE A 657 16.45 1.50 8.31
C PHE A 657 16.38 1.70 9.82
N GLU A 658 17.51 2.07 10.43
CA GLU A 658 17.56 2.44 11.84
C GLU A 658 17.54 3.96 12.01
N SER A 659 16.91 4.44 13.07
CA SER A 659 16.91 5.87 13.43
C SER A 659 16.59 6.06 14.91
N ALA A 660 17.07 7.15 15.51
CA ALA A 660 16.65 7.58 16.86
C ALA A 660 15.58 8.69 16.83
N SER A 661 15.05 9.02 15.64
CA SER A 661 14.16 10.18 15.42
C SER A 661 12.74 9.90 15.93
N PRO A 662 12.21 10.65 16.91
CA PRO A 662 10.85 10.47 17.44
C PRO A 662 9.76 11.02 16.50
N ASP A 663 10.13 11.73 15.44
CA ASP A 663 9.21 12.36 14.50
C ASP A 663 8.76 11.43 13.35
N LEU A 664 9.43 10.29 13.17
CA LEU A 664 9.16 9.31 12.11
C LEU A 664 7.80 8.62 12.28
N VAL A 665 7.40 8.34 13.52
CA VAL A 665 6.11 7.71 13.85
C VAL A 665 5.50 8.32 15.11
N GLU A 666 4.17 8.23 15.24
CA GLU A 666 3.49 8.65 16.46
C GLU A 666 3.69 7.65 17.60
N GLY A 667 3.88 8.14 18.83
CA GLY A 667 4.06 7.31 20.03
C GLY A 667 5.50 6.84 20.27
N ASP A 668 6.44 7.18 19.39
CA ASP A 668 7.85 6.87 19.60
C ASP A 668 8.48 7.79 20.65
N THR A 669 8.69 7.24 21.85
CA THR A 669 8.97 8.02 23.08
C THR A 669 10.09 7.44 23.93
N ASN A 670 10.68 6.32 23.51
CA ASN A 670 11.74 5.63 24.25
C ASN A 670 13.12 6.32 24.12
N GLY A 671 13.30 7.20 23.13
CA GLY A 671 14.52 8.00 22.95
C GLY A 671 15.77 7.18 22.62
N VAL A 672 15.60 5.97 22.05
CA VAL A 672 16.68 5.10 21.59
C VAL A 672 16.53 4.83 20.10
N THR A 673 17.56 4.24 19.49
CA THR A 673 17.48 3.84 18.07
C THR A 673 16.47 2.71 17.90
N ASP A 674 15.60 2.82 16.90
CA ASP A 674 14.60 1.84 16.53
C ASP A 674 14.72 1.46 15.05
N ILE A 675 14.12 0.32 14.69
CA ILE A 675 14.02 -0.12 13.30
C ILE A 675 12.70 0.33 12.70
N PHE A 676 12.79 0.99 11.57
CA PHE A 676 11.66 1.49 10.80
C PHE A 676 11.57 0.79 9.45
N LEU A 677 10.35 0.47 9.01
CA LEU A 677 10.06 0.09 7.64
C LEU A 677 9.34 1.23 6.97
N ARG A 678 9.77 1.56 5.75
CA ARG A 678 9.08 2.51 4.90
C ARG A 678 8.75 1.85 3.58
N THR A 679 7.46 1.77 3.27
CA THR A 679 7.06 1.49 1.89
C THR A 679 7.42 2.70 1.02
N VAL A 680 8.13 2.43 -0.06
CA VAL A 680 8.70 3.39 -0.99
C VAL A 680 8.11 3.11 -2.36
N ARG A 681 6.95 3.73 -2.65
CA ARG A 681 6.43 4.10 -3.98
C ARG A 681 5.02 4.65 -3.88
#